data_AF-A0A2N0Z350-F1
#
_entry.id   AF-A0A2N0Z350-F1
#
_cell.length_a   1.000
_cell.length_b   1.000
_cell.length_c   1.000
_cell.angle_alpha   90.00
_cell.angle_beta   90.00
_cell.angle_gamma   90.00
#
_symmetry.space_group_name_H-M   'P 1'
#
loop_
_entity.id
_entity.type
_entity.pdbx_description
1 polymer ?
#
loop_
_entity_poly.entity_id
_entity_poly.type
_entity_poly.pdbx_seq_one_letter_code
_entity_poly.pdbx_strand_id
1 'polypeptide(L)'
;MEIPFYFGKKLSGGSNNSAGLNFQDACALICFFQCLNRQNFINSLGIETINDFVIHKKDSTVSAQVKKTTLTISQVKKILKETYTDTSHHIMIVASQFQDELDKLIKKRDQFLDIIKSDIDENWKQNIVAEFNKDLAKLGLEKQKNLFLNCEFRPFAERTIEDVLLASVWTWTEKQNISIDIPNFLNSLKVKIQSLRSQRGHLRLEDIEELSKQHSIHSIATKIINEIYQSKVIKSSEILSILGDTQESILKPLEEKLKYADKLIQDGEYQPALDIYISLATFFPKVEIYLQCAMLNELCKQYEEAIKYSDLIIIENPSNYEANFIKGSSLGALNKYTEAIIQLEYTLTLKKSPELYYNLAYTNWLQGNRSNAIEYYNSCLRLNNNFSSAHLNISLCYFEELNIKIALYHVNKAISLEPNMYQAYARKGEIYRYLGLYDDAIQYFEKCLSIDKTNYQALLGISLCFSEKGLLSEAIIQFSTFFKYYYDNFFKPDDKTGKKVRLIDIGQKRTLYSTVELINENKLNVYICNACLPLSITNKTNYIFIGSPELTDHTGTIPYPTVGKIYEKGKDFHEVIEHIKSSVDLFQFFDNPIYINFEEQIEVSVKERKKYVLIEITFNKNYRIIGITDRKTGGLASFIQNYEKIGKYRIHLECLETSKVFIIDSMDNINIEMLGKF
;
A
#
# COMPACT_ATOMS: atom_id res chain seq x y z
N MET A 1 -7.57 -34.81 0.63
CA MET A 1 -8.23 -35.21 -0.63
C MET A 1 -7.60 -34.42 -1.76
N GLU A 2 -7.34 -35.05 -2.89
CA GLU A 2 -6.84 -34.40 -4.10
C GLU A 2 -8.01 -33.67 -4.82
N ILE A 3 -7.71 -32.57 -5.50
CA ILE A 3 -8.70 -31.84 -6.32
C ILE A 3 -8.28 -32.00 -7.81
N PRO A 4 -9.18 -32.31 -8.75
CA PRO A 4 -8.78 -32.87 -10.04
C PRO A 4 -8.16 -31.84 -11.02
N PHE A 5 -7.16 -32.28 -11.79
CA PHE A 5 -6.57 -31.47 -12.87
C PHE A 5 -7.54 -31.30 -14.05
N TYR A 6 -8.14 -30.11 -14.17
CA TYR A 6 -9.21 -29.79 -15.14
C TYR A 6 -8.75 -29.60 -16.61
N PHE A 7 -7.62 -30.17 -17.04
CA PHE A 7 -6.97 -29.87 -18.32
C PHE A 7 -7.03 -30.99 -19.37
N GLY A 8 -8.03 -30.94 -20.25
CA GLY A 8 -7.99 -31.67 -21.53
C GLY A 8 -6.98 -31.07 -22.51
N LYS A 9 -6.04 -31.86 -23.03
CA LYS A 9 -5.04 -31.41 -24.02
C LYS A 9 -5.63 -31.28 -25.43
N LYS A 10 -5.87 -30.06 -25.94
CA LYS A 10 -5.72 -29.68 -27.37
C LYS A 10 -5.87 -28.17 -27.63
N LEU A 11 -5.41 -27.75 -28.82
CA LEU A 11 -5.51 -26.39 -29.40
C LEU A 11 -4.71 -25.27 -28.72
N SER A 12 -3.39 -25.46 -28.59
CA SER A 12 -2.42 -24.37 -28.43
C SER A 12 -1.97 -23.82 -29.80
N GLY A 13 -1.99 -22.51 -30.02
CA GLY A 13 -1.62 -21.89 -31.31
C GLY A 13 -1.07 -20.47 -31.20
N GLY A 14 0.22 -20.33 -30.86
CA GLY A 14 0.93 -19.05 -30.73
C GLY A 14 0.71 -18.35 -29.37
N SER A 15 1.71 -17.77 -28.71
CA SER A 15 3.16 -17.76 -28.99
C SER A 15 3.97 -17.66 -27.69
N ASN A 16 4.74 -18.71 -27.35
CA ASN A 16 5.48 -18.82 -26.08
C ASN A 16 6.79 -18.00 -26.03
N ASN A 17 6.81 -16.73 -26.46
CA ASN A 17 8.01 -15.89 -26.33
C ASN A 17 7.70 -14.38 -26.28
N SER A 18 7.66 -13.82 -25.08
CA SER A 18 7.83 -12.39 -24.80
C SER A 18 8.22 -12.20 -23.33
N ALA A 19 9.36 -11.58 -23.05
CA ALA A 19 9.87 -11.37 -21.68
C ALA A 19 9.19 -10.17 -20.98
N GLY A 20 7.85 -10.14 -21.01
CA GLY A 20 7.02 -9.11 -20.42
C GLY A 20 5.73 -9.72 -19.88
N LEU A 21 5.16 -9.09 -18.84
CA LEU A 21 3.96 -9.60 -18.22
C LEU A 21 2.75 -9.27 -19.11
N ASN A 22 2.05 -10.31 -19.56
CA ASN A 22 1.03 -10.15 -20.59
C ASN A 22 -0.26 -9.48 -20.04
N PHE A 23 -1.16 -9.06 -20.94
CA PHE A 23 -2.40 -8.37 -20.58
C PHE A 23 -3.31 -9.19 -19.63
N GLN A 24 -3.40 -10.50 -19.86
CA GLN A 24 -4.17 -11.45 -19.06
C GLN A 24 -3.57 -11.63 -17.64
N ASP A 25 -2.25 -11.74 -17.54
CA ASP A 25 -1.51 -11.80 -16.28
C ASP A 25 -1.69 -10.51 -15.46
N ALA A 26 -1.72 -9.37 -16.13
CA ALA A 26 -1.93 -8.07 -15.48
C ALA A 26 -3.36 -7.97 -14.94
N CYS A 27 -4.38 -8.31 -15.74
CA CYS A 27 -5.77 -8.45 -15.26
C CYS A 27 -5.86 -9.36 -14.02
N ALA A 28 -5.23 -10.53 -14.11
CA ALA A 28 -5.27 -11.58 -13.08
C ALA A 28 -4.63 -11.11 -11.76
N LEU A 29 -3.45 -10.48 -11.82
CA LEU A 29 -2.77 -9.97 -10.64
C LEU A 29 -3.40 -8.69 -10.09
N ILE A 30 -3.91 -7.78 -10.93
CA ILE A 30 -4.74 -6.65 -10.47
C ILE A 30 -5.89 -7.21 -9.64
N CYS A 31 -6.63 -8.20 -10.16
CA CYS A 31 -7.78 -8.76 -9.47
C CYS A 31 -7.39 -9.63 -8.24
N PHE A 32 -6.23 -10.29 -8.24
CA PHE A 32 -5.67 -10.99 -7.07
C PHE A 32 -5.32 -10.01 -5.96
N PHE A 33 -4.58 -8.97 -6.26
CA PHE A 33 -4.19 -7.97 -5.28
C PHE A 33 -5.42 -7.11 -4.86
N GLN A 34 -6.23 -6.52 -5.75
CA GLN A 34 -7.53 -5.91 -5.41
C GLN A 34 -8.46 -6.84 -4.60
N CYS A 35 -8.25 -8.17 -4.70
CA CYS A 35 -8.80 -9.09 -3.73
C CYS A 35 -8.00 -9.02 -2.44
N LEU A 36 -6.72 -9.39 -2.32
CA LEU A 36 -5.90 -9.23 -1.10
C LEU A 36 -6.11 -7.91 -0.34
N ASN A 37 -6.43 -6.80 -1.00
CA ASN A 37 -6.28 -5.44 -0.50
C ASN A 37 -7.59 -4.76 -0.10
N ARG A 38 -8.58 -4.64 -1.02
CA ARG A 38 -10.02 -4.59 -0.63
C ARG A 38 -10.44 -5.81 0.19
N GLN A 39 -9.56 -6.81 0.31
CA GLN A 39 -9.12 -7.46 1.55
C GLN A 39 -9.23 -9.06 1.51
N ASN A 40 -9.79 -9.71 0.47
CA ASN A 40 -10.34 -11.08 0.45
C ASN A 40 -9.42 -12.20 0.89
N PHE A 41 -10.03 -13.20 1.55
CA PHE A 41 -9.55 -14.58 1.56
C PHE A 41 -9.72 -15.17 0.17
N ILE A 42 -8.85 -14.68 -0.70
CA ILE A 42 -8.25 -15.44 -1.77
C ILE A 42 -7.36 -16.49 -1.12
N ASN A 43 -7.53 -17.73 -1.54
CA ASN A 43 -6.60 -18.80 -1.18
C ASN A 43 -5.41 -18.80 -2.14
N SER A 44 -5.64 -18.47 -3.43
CA SER A 44 -4.59 -18.30 -4.44
C SER A 44 -5.11 -17.66 -5.74
N LEU A 45 -4.20 -17.38 -6.69
CA LEU A 45 -4.52 -17.05 -8.09
C LEU A 45 -4.17 -18.21 -9.03
N GLY A 46 -5.12 -18.62 -9.89
CA GLY A 46 -4.88 -19.51 -11.02
C GLY A 46 -4.91 -18.73 -12.35
N ILE A 47 -3.89 -18.92 -13.21
CA ILE A 47 -3.86 -18.35 -14.56
C ILE A 47 -3.95 -19.49 -15.56
N GLU A 48 -5.14 -19.65 -16.15
CA GLU A 48 -5.50 -20.75 -17.05
C GLU A 48 -5.48 -20.32 -18.53
N THR A 49 -5.67 -21.28 -19.45
CA THR A 49 -5.62 -21.07 -20.91
C THR A 49 -6.93 -21.35 -21.63
N ILE A 50 -8.04 -21.54 -20.89
CA ILE A 50 -9.37 -21.89 -21.44
C ILE A 50 -10.40 -20.87 -20.93
N ASN A 51 -10.45 -20.68 -19.61
CA ASN A 51 -10.91 -19.45 -19.00
C ASN A 51 -9.67 -18.56 -18.81
N ASP A 52 -9.74 -17.27 -19.13
CA ASP A 52 -8.51 -16.45 -19.25
C ASP A 52 -7.84 -16.19 -17.88
N PHE A 53 -8.57 -16.24 -16.76
CA PHE A 53 -8.01 -16.57 -15.44
C PHE A 53 -9.12 -16.96 -14.46
N VAL A 54 -8.73 -17.57 -13.33
CA VAL A 54 -9.64 -18.02 -12.28
C VAL A 54 -9.18 -17.51 -10.92
N ILE A 55 -10.12 -16.91 -10.17
CA ILE A 55 -9.86 -16.41 -8.81
C ILE A 55 -10.65 -17.25 -7.82
N HIS A 56 -9.92 -18.03 -7.03
CA HIS A 56 -10.46 -18.80 -5.91
C HIS A 56 -10.60 -17.90 -4.69
N LYS A 57 -11.74 -17.21 -4.61
CA LYS A 57 -12.26 -16.67 -3.36
C LYS A 57 -12.72 -17.85 -2.49
N LYS A 58 -12.82 -17.63 -1.19
CA LYS A 58 -13.25 -18.63 -0.19
C LYS A 58 -14.53 -19.39 -0.58
N ASP A 59 -15.57 -18.69 -1.07
CA ASP A 59 -16.93 -19.24 -1.24
C ASP A 59 -17.49 -19.09 -2.68
N SER A 60 -16.71 -18.59 -3.64
CA SER A 60 -17.15 -18.44 -5.04
C SER A 60 -16.00 -18.37 -6.05
N THR A 61 -16.22 -18.96 -7.22
CA THR A 61 -15.31 -18.90 -8.37
C THR A 61 -15.78 -17.82 -9.34
N VAL A 62 -14.87 -16.96 -9.81
CA VAL A 62 -15.14 -16.02 -10.91
C VAL A 62 -14.27 -16.39 -12.10
N SER A 63 -14.91 -16.65 -13.23
CA SER A 63 -14.26 -16.98 -14.50
C SER A 63 -14.20 -15.74 -15.39
N ALA A 64 -13.00 -15.33 -15.77
CA ALA A 64 -12.80 -14.19 -16.65
C ALA A 64 -12.67 -14.63 -18.12
N GLN A 65 -13.31 -13.89 -19.02
CA GLN A 65 -13.04 -13.87 -20.46
C GLN A 65 -12.36 -12.54 -20.79
N VAL A 66 -11.08 -12.59 -21.19
CA VAL A 66 -10.21 -11.43 -21.44
C VAL A 66 -9.99 -11.26 -22.93
N LYS A 67 -10.30 -10.08 -23.49
CA LYS A 67 -10.09 -9.78 -24.91
C LYS A 67 -9.33 -8.47 -25.08
N LYS A 68 -8.13 -8.58 -25.65
CA LYS A 68 -7.16 -7.49 -25.81
C LYS A 68 -7.49 -6.56 -27.00
N THR A 69 -8.74 -6.13 -27.10
CA THR A 69 -9.30 -5.35 -28.21
C THR A 69 -10.44 -4.44 -27.73
N THR A 70 -10.84 -3.49 -28.58
CA THR A 70 -12.13 -2.81 -28.45
C THR A 70 -13.24 -3.78 -28.84
N LEU A 71 -14.16 -4.09 -27.92
CA LEU A 71 -15.32 -4.95 -28.23
C LEU A 71 -16.50 -4.12 -28.74
N THR A 72 -17.03 -4.54 -29.89
CA THR A 72 -18.27 -4.02 -30.49
C THR A 72 -19.51 -4.68 -29.89
N ILE A 73 -20.67 -4.06 -30.11
CA ILE A 73 -21.98 -4.62 -29.74
C ILE A 73 -22.18 -6.03 -30.32
N SER A 74 -21.73 -6.27 -31.55
CA SER A 74 -21.84 -7.60 -32.20
C SER A 74 -20.95 -8.64 -31.53
N GLN A 75 -19.73 -8.28 -31.14
CA GLN A 75 -18.82 -9.18 -30.42
C GLN A 75 -19.31 -9.48 -29.01
N VAL A 76 -19.86 -8.51 -28.27
CA VAL A 76 -20.47 -8.78 -26.96
C VAL A 76 -21.74 -9.64 -27.08
N LYS A 77 -22.60 -9.41 -28.08
CA LYS A 77 -23.70 -10.34 -28.40
C LYS A 77 -23.22 -11.75 -28.72
N LYS A 78 -22.06 -11.89 -29.37
CA LYS A 78 -21.46 -13.19 -29.67
C LYS A 78 -20.96 -13.86 -28.40
N ILE A 79 -20.15 -13.17 -27.58
CA ILE A 79 -19.67 -13.68 -26.29
C ILE A 79 -20.85 -14.08 -25.39
N LEU A 80 -21.87 -13.23 -25.24
CA LEU A 80 -23.08 -13.51 -24.45
C LEU A 80 -24.01 -14.60 -25.04
N LYS A 81 -23.73 -15.11 -26.24
CA LYS A 81 -24.38 -16.30 -26.83
C LYS A 81 -23.51 -17.56 -26.75
N GLU A 82 -22.19 -17.39 -26.68
CA GLU A 82 -21.21 -18.47 -26.55
C GLU A 82 -20.94 -18.80 -25.07
N THR A 83 -21.19 -17.87 -24.14
CA THR A 83 -21.26 -18.16 -22.70
C THR A 83 -22.56 -18.86 -22.34
N TYR A 84 -22.43 -19.87 -21.47
CA TYR A 84 -23.41 -20.92 -21.21
C TYR A 84 -24.75 -20.46 -20.61
N THR A 85 -25.75 -21.33 -20.76
CA THR A 85 -27.12 -21.20 -20.27
C THR A 85 -27.31 -21.45 -18.76
N ASP A 86 -26.24 -21.42 -17.98
CA ASP A 86 -26.27 -21.69 -16.53
C ASP A 86 -26.12 -20.38 -15.75
N THR A 87 -27.14 -20.02 -14.96
CA THR A 87 -27.22 -18.75 -14.24
C THR A 87 -26.40 -18.70 -12.94
N SER A 88 -25.72 -19.79 -12.57
CA SER A 88 -24.96 -19.90 -11.31
C SER A 88 -23.57 -19.26 -11.32
N HIS A 89 -22.98 -19.04 -12.50
CA HIS A 89 -21.59 -18.61 -12.63
C HIS A 89 -21.47 -17.12 -12.98
N HIS A 90 -20.76 -16.35 -12.13
CA HIS A 90 -20.43 -14.96 -12.45
C HIS A 90 -19.36 -14.88 -13.53
N ILE A 91 -19.80 -14.55 -14.74
CA ILE A 91 -18.96 -14.28 -15.91
C ILE A 91 -18.48 -12.84 -15.87
N MET A 92 -17.16 -12.64 -15.91
CA MET A 92 -16.53 -11.34 -16.09
C MET A 92 -16.02 -11.21 -17.53
N ILE A 93 -16.53 -10.23 -18.30
CA ILE A 93 -16.02 -9.89 -19.64
C ILE A 93 -15.05 -8.72 -19.49
N VAL A 94 -13.76 -9.03 -19.60
CA VAL A 94 -12.67 -8.06 -19.54
C VAL A 94 -12.27 -7.67 -20.96
N ALA A 95 -12.28 -6.38 -21.27
CA ALA A 95 -11.93 -5.85 -22.58
C ALA A 95 -10.88 -4.74 -22.48
N SER A 96 -10.14 -4.46 -23.54
CA SER A 96 -9.29 -3.26 -23.58
C SER A 96 -10.13 -1.99 -23.66
N GLN A 97 -11.20 -2.00 -24.45
CA GLN A 97 -12.21 -0.94 -24.56
C GLN A 97 -13.57 -1.54 -24.97
N PHE A 98 -14.64 -0.76 -24.84
CA PHE A 98 -15.93 -1.02 -25.49
C PHE A 98 -16.20 0.09 -26.51
N GLN A 99 -16.84 -0.24 -27.63
CA GLN A 99 -17.28 0.74 -28.65
C GLN A 99 -18.21 1.80 -28.01
N ASP A 100 -18.09 3.08 -28.37
CA ASP A 100 -18.83 4.21 -27.77
C ASP A 100 -20.33 3.96 -27.52
N GLU A 101 -21.05 3.34 -28.46
CA GLU A 101 -22.49 3.03 -28.31
C GLU A 101 -22.74 1.93 -27.27
N LEU A 102 -21.85 0.94 -27.20
CA LEU A 102 -21.87 -0.11 -26.18
C LEU A 102 -21.46 0.44 -24.80
N ASP A 103 -20.43 1.29 -24.74
CA ASP A 103 -19.98 1.94 -23.51
C ASP A 103 -21.06 2.88 -22.93
N LYS A 104 -21.71 3.69 -23.78
CA LYS A 104 -22.90 4.48 -23.41
C LYS A 104 -24.05 3.60 -22.94
N LEU A 105 -24.27 2.44 -23.56
CA LEU A 105 -25.29 1.49 -23.13
C LEU A 105 -24.94 0.78 -21.82
N ILE A 106 -23.68 0.43 -21.56
CA ILE A 106 -23.22 -0.14 -20.28
C ILE A 106 -23.38 0.93 -19.18
N LYS A 107 -22.99 2.18 -19.42
CA LYS A 107 -23.20 3.28 -18.46
C LYS A 107 -24.68 3.55 -18.20
N LYS A 108 -25.54 3.55 -19.24
CA LYS A 108 -27.00 3.58 -19.08
C LYS A 108 -27.52 2.35 -18.32
N ARG A 109 -26.96 1.15 -18.55
CA ARG A 109 -27.33 -0.10 -17.87
C ARG A 109 -27.04 -0.04 -16.38
N ASP A 110 -25.87 0.49 -16.00
CA ASP A 110 -25.46 0.58 -14.60
C ASP A 110 -26.36 1.60 -13.87
N GLN A 111 -26.55 2.78 -14.45
CA GLN A 111 -27.52 3.77 -13.97
C GLN A 111 -28.96 3.21 -13.89
N PHE A 112 -29.37 2.40 -14.87
CA PHE A 112 -30.67 1.74 -14.91
C PHE A 112 -30.83 0.67 -13.81
N LEU A 113 -29.78 -0.11 -13.53
CA LEU A 113 -29.75 -1.09 -12.44
C LEU A 113 -29.81 -0.41 -11.08
N ASP A 114 -29.13 0.73 -10.91
CA ASP A 114 -29.17 1.52 -9.68
C ASP A 114 -30.54 2.20 -9.49
N ILE A 115 -31.13 2.77 -10.56
CA ILE A 115 -32.46 3.40 -10.52
C ILE A 115 -33.57 2.38 -10.24
N ILE A 116 -33.52 1.18 -10.83
CA ILE A 116 -34.50 0.12 -10.53
C ILE A 116 -34.43 -0.36 -9.08
N LYS A 117 -33.25 -0.33 -8.46
CA LYS A 117 -33.05 -0.66 -7.04
C LYS A 117 -33.40 0.48 -6.08
N SER A 118 -33.88 1.63 -6.58
CA SER A 118 -34.21 2.80 -5.77
C SER A 118 -35.72 2.97 -5.56
N ASP A 119 -36.11 3.66 -4.48
CA ASP A 119 -37.52 3.81 -4.05
C ASP A 119 -38.31 4.89 -4.82
N ILE A 120 -37.91 5.20 -6.06
CA ILE A 120 -38.58 6.22 -6.89
C ILE A 120 -39.93 5.69 -7.42
N ASP A 121 -40.87 6.60 -7.70
CA ASP A 121 -42.22 6.31 -8.24
C ASP A 121 -42.24 5.30 -9.40
N GLU A 122 -43.21 4.40 -9.36
CA GLU A 122 -43.34 3.29 -10.31
C GLU A 122 -43.81 3.72 -11.70
N ASN A 123 -44.62 4.78 -11.84
CA ASN A 123 -44.92 5.32 -13.18
C ASN A 123 -43.67 5.94 -13.82
N TRP A 124 -42.83 6.61 -13.04
CA TRP A 124 -41.55 7.13 -13.52
C TRP A 124 -40.56 6.01 -13.90
N LYS A 125 -40.43 4.98 -13.05
CA LYS A 125 -39.65 3.77 -13.38
C LYS A 125 -40.15 3.08 -14.64
N GLN A 126 -41.46 2.90 -14.84
CA GLN A 126 -42.01 2.27 -16.04
C GLN A 126 -41.65 3.06 -17.32
N ASN A 127 -41.65 4.40 -17.26
CA ASN A 127 -41.19 5.23 -18.37
C ASN A 127 -39.69 5.04 -18.67
N ILE A 128 -38.83 4.98 -17.64
CA ILE A 128 -37.38 4.70 -17.81
C ILE A 128 -37.15 3.28 -18.33
N VAL A 129 -37.91 2.29 -17.87
CA VAL A 129 -37.89 0.92 -18.40
C VAL A 129 -38.27 0.88 -19.87
N ALA A 130 -39.30 1.63 -20.28
CA ALA A 130 -39.68 1.76 -21.68
C ALA A 130 -38.58 2.43 -22.52
N GLU A 131 -37.94 3.49 -22.03
CA GLU A 131 -36.83 4.17 -22.73
C GLU A 131 -35.59 3.28 -22.86
N PHE A 132 -35.16 2.62 -21.77
CA PHE A 132 -33.99 1.73 -21.80
C PHE A 132 -34.24 0.48 -22.66
N ASN A 133 -35.45 -0.08 -22.64
CA ASN A 133 -35.83 -1.14 -23.58
C ASN A 133 -35.78 -0.65 -25.04
N LYS A 134 -36.18 0.60 -25.31
CA LYS A 134 -36.15 1.22 -26.64
C LYS A 134 -34.70 1.45 -27.12
N ASP A 135 -33.79 1.81 -26.23
CA ASP A 135 -32.35 1.91 -26.55
C ASP A 135 -31.68 0.54 -26.75
N LEU A 136 -32.03 -0.47 -25.94
CA LEU A 136 -31.64 -1.87 -26.19
C LEU A 136 -32.13 -2.37 -27.56
N ALA A 137 -33.35 -2.01 -27.96
CA ALA A 137 -33.93 -2.40 -29.24
C ALA A 137 -33.29 -1.68 -30.45
N LYS A 138 -32.99 -0.37 -30.35
CA LYS A 138 -32.20 0.35 -31.38
C LYS A 138 -30.87 -0.34 -31.67
N LEU A 139 -30.25 -0.90 -30.64
CA LEU A 139 -28.98 -1.61 -30.72
C LEU A 139 -29.16 -3.14 -30.87
N GLY A 140 -30.39 -3.63 -31.03
CA GLY A 140 -30.78 -5.03 -31.26
C GLY A 140 -30.31 -6.02 -30.19
N LEU A 141 -30.25 -5.58 -28.93
CA LEU A 141 -29.80 -6.36 -27.77
C LEU A 141 -30.95 -6.99 -26.97
N GLU A 142 -32.21 -6.82 -27.38
CA GLU A 142 -33.38 -7.20 -26.57
C GLU A 142 -33.39 -8.70 -26.20
N LYS A 143 -32.90 -9.57 -27.09
CA LYS A 143 -32.83 -11.03 -26.88
C LYS A 143 -31.73 -11.49 -25.91
N GLN A 144 -30.84 -10.59 -25.47
CA GLN A 144 -29.72 -10.88 -24.55
C GLN A 144 -29.84 -10.12 -23.21
N LYS A 145 -30.93 -9.39 -22.98
CA LYS A 145 -31.10 -8.43 -21.87
C LYS A 145 -30.63 -8.95 -20.50
N ASN A 146 -31.09 -10.12 -20.05
CA ASN A 146 -30.80 -10.61 -18.70
C ASN A 146 -29.32 -10.98 -18.51
N LEU A 147 -28.67 -11.58 -19.52
CA LEU A 147 -27.23 -11.87 -19.48
C LEU A 147 -26.39 -10.60 -19.53
N PHE A 148 -26.85 -9.59 -20.30
CA PHE A 148 -26.21 -8.27 -20.34
C PHE A 148 -26.35 -7.51 -19.01
N LEU A 149 -27.44 -7.71 -18.27
CA LEU A 149 -27.63 -7.14 -16.92
C LEU A 149 -26.76 -7.85 -15.86
N ASN A 150 -26.60 -9.18 -15.95
CA ASN A 150 -25.91 -9.98 -14.91
C ASN A 150 -24.39 -10.13 -15.11
N CYS A 151 -23.84 -9.73 -16.26
CA CYS A 151 -22.40 -9.86 -16.56
C CYS A 151 -21.57 -8.66 -16.04
N GLU A 152 -20.42 -8.95 -15.43
CA GLU A 152 -19.46 -7.91 -15.02
C GLU A 152 -18.55 -7.51 -16.19
N PHE A 153 -18.79 -6.33 -16.79
CA PHE A 153 -17.94 -5.77 -17.84
C PHE A 153 -16.81 -4.96 -17.21
N ARG A 154 -15.55 -5.31 -17.48
CA ARG A 154 -14.37 -4.54 -17.03
C ARG A 154 -13.54 -4.02 -18.20
N PRO A 155 -13.58 -2.71 -18.50
CA PRO A 155 -12.63 -2.10 -19.41
C PRO A 155 -11.30 -1.88 -18.68
N PHE A 156 -10.29 -2.70 -18.97
CA PHE A 156 -8.91 -2.46 -18.56
C PHE A 156 -8.11 -2.02 -19.80
N ALA A 157 -7.93 -0.72 -19.97
CA ALA A 157 -7.18 -0.19 -21.10
C ALA A 157 -5.73 -0.70 -21.09
N GLU A 158 -5.28 -1.34 -22.17
CA GLU A 158 -3.95 -1.94 -22.29
C GLU A 158 -2.84 -0.97 -21.88
N ARG A 159 -2.91 0.27 -22.38
CA ARG A 159 -1.91 1.32 -22.14
C ARG A 159 -1.80 1.74 -20.67
N THR A 160 -2.77 1.37 -19.84
CA THR A 160 -2.76 1.63 -18.40
C THR A 160 -2.80 0.34 -17.57
N ILE A 161 -2.67 -0.85 -18.16
CA ILE A 161 -2.82 -2.08 -17.38
C ILE A 161 -1.56 -2.42 -16.58
N GLU A 162 -0.36 -2.13 -17.08
CA GLU A 162 0.80 -2.12 -16.18
C GLU A 162 0.65 -0.98 -15.16
N ASP A 163 0.05 0.15 -15.53
CA ASP A 163 -0.22 1.29 -14.63
C ASP A 163 -1.22 0.97 -13.48
N VAL A 164 -2.16 0.02 -13.69
CA VAL A 164 -3.08 -0.52 -12.66
C VAL A 164 -2.52 -1.81 -12.03
N LEU A 165 -1.68 -2.55 -12.75
CA LEU A 165 -0.66 -3.40 -12.14
C LEU A 165 0.48 -2.55 -11.53
N LEU A 166 0.26 -1.25 -11.41
CA LEU A 166 0.95 -0.25 -10.60
C LEU A 166 -0.07 0.57 -9.75
N ALA A 167 -1.30 0.00 -9.60
CA ALA A 167 -2.37 0.25 -8.61
C ALA A 167 -2.89 -0.98 -7.74
N SER A 168 -2.24 -2.18 -7.69
CA SER A 168 -2.32 -3.21 -6.56
C SER A 168 -1.07 -3.97 -5.81
N VAL A 169 0.26 -4.15 -6.14
CA VAL A 169 1.74 -3.72 -5.79
C VAL A 169 2.64 -2.33 -6.12
N TRP A 170 2.85 -1.03 -5.59
CA TRP A 170 2.30 0.43 -5.25
C TRP A 170 1.46 1.06 -4.00
N THR A 171 0.42 0.50 -3.40
CA THR A 171 -0.24 0.53 -2.01
C THR A 171 -0.97 -0.57 -0.92
N TRP A 172 -0.67 -1.86 -0.51
CA TRP A 172 -1.20 -2.67 0.74
C TRP A 172 -0.33 -3.10 2.07
N THR A 173 1.00 -3.33 2.01
CA THR A 173 2.18 -3.21 2.95
C THR A 173 2.69 -1.87 3.63
N GLU A 174 2.97 -0.66 3.07
CA GLU A 174 3.15 0.65 3.81
C GLU A 174 2.14 0.92 4.95
N LYS A 175 1.08 0.11 4.92
CA LYS A 175 0.13 -0.31 5.96
C LYS A 175 0.76 -1.27 7.04
N GLN A 176 2.09 -1.31 7.32
CA GLN A 176 2.73 -2.42 8.12
C GLN A 176 4.16 -2.27 8.84
N ASN A 177 5.00 -1.24 8.62
CA ASN A 177 6.44 -0.88 8.96
C ASN A 177 7.72 -1.73 8.59
N ILE A 178 8.46 -1.45 7.45
CA ILE A 178 9.86 -1.81 6.94
C ILE A 178 10.13 -1.26 5.47
N SER A 179 11.06 -0.33 5.15
CA SER A 179 11.08 0.42 3.84
C SER A 179 11.86 -0.12 2.60
N ILE A 180 11.20 -0.31 1.43
CA ILE A 180 11.70 -1.09 0.24
C ILE A 180 11.19 -0.60 -1.17
N ASP A 181 11.62 -1.24 -2.27
CA ASP A 181 11.65 -0.78 -3.69
C ASP A 181 10.68 -1.69 -4.59
N ILE A 182 9.71 -1.12 -5.36
CA ILE A 182 8.63 -1.63 -6.28
C ILE A 182 9.05 -2.23 -7.65
N PRO A 183 9.48 -1.48 -8.69
CA PRO A 183 10.71 -2.47 -10.10
C PRO A 183 11.26 -3.86 -9.89
N ASN A 184 12.38 -4.00 -9.22
CA ASN A 184 13.06 -5.29 -9.10
C ASN A 184 12.25 -6.28 -8.24
N PHE A 185 11.46 -5.81 -7.26
CA PHE A 185 10.42 -6.62 -6.60
C PHE A 185 9.41 -7.16 -7.61
N LEU A 186 8.83 -6.28 -8.43
CA LEU A 186 7.81 -6.66 -9.41
C LEU A 186 8.38 -7.57 -10.48
N ASN A 187 9.60 -7.33 -10.94
CA ASN A 187 10.29 -8.20 -11.90
C ASN A 187 10.59 -9.57 -11.29
N SER A 188 11.01 -9.64 -10.02
CA SER A 188 11.14 -10.90 -9.28
C SER A 188 9.80 -11.63 -9.15
N LEU A 189 8.70 -10.89 -8.96
CA LEU A 189 7.34 -11.43 -8.97
C LEU A 189 6.90 -11.89 -10.38
N LYS A 190 7.28 -11.18 -11.46
CA LYS A 190 7.08 -11.63 -12.85
C LYS A 190 7.75 -12.99 -13.07
N VAL A 191 9.00 -13.14 -12.64
CA VAL A 191 9.77 -14.41 -12.72
C VAL A 191 9.12 -15.52 -11.87
N LYS A 192 8.72 -15.23 -10.62
CA LYS A 192 8.01 -16.18 -9.74
C LYS A 192 6.73 -16.71 -10.41
N ILE A 193 5.95 -15.84 -11.04
CA ILE A 193 4.68 -16.20 -11.68
C ILE A 193 4.89 -16.98 -12.98
N GLN A 194 5.90 -16.62 -13.78
CA GLN A 194 6.28 -17.38 -14.97
C GLN A 194 6.70 -18.82 -14.61
N SER A 195 7.46 -18.97 -13.52
CA SER A 195 7.81 -20.27 -12.94
C SER A 195 6.56 -21.04 -12.49
N LEU A 196 5.69 -20.43 -11.68
CA LEU A 196 4.43 -21.03 -11.21
C LEU A 196 3.54 -21.49 -12.37
N ARG A 197 3.39 -20.69 -13.44
CA ARG A 197 2.60 -21.09 -14.62
C ARG A 197 3.17 -22.33 -15.31
N SER A 198 4.50 -22.41 -15.45
CA SER A 198 5.15 -23.59 -16.05
C SER A 198 4.91 -24.87 -15.25
N GLN A 199 4.73 -24.73 -13.92
CA GLN A 199 4.49 -25.83 -12.97
C GLN A 199 2.99 -26.07 -12.68
N ARG A 200 2.07 -25.25 -13.23
CA ARG A 200 0.65 -25.17 -12.83
C ARG A 200 0.44 -24.90 -11.32
N GLY A 201 1.41 -24.24 -10.70
CA GLY A 201 1.33 -23.72 -9.34
C GLY A 201 0.50 -22.44 -9.26
N HIS A 202 0.22 -22.00 -8.03
CA HIS A 202 -0.58 -20.81 -7.75
C HIS A 202 0.19 -19.85 -6.84
N LEU A 203 -0.02 -18.54 -7.01
CA LEU A 203 0.64 -17.51 -6.21
C LEU A 203 0.01 -17.37 -4.81
N ARG A 204 0.83 -17.24 -3.77
CA ARG A 204 0.41 -17.06 -2.36
C ARG A 204 0.87 -15.72 -1.80
N LEU A 205 0.44 -15.41 -0.57
CA LEU A 205 0.83 -14.20 0.15
C LEU A 205 2.26 -14.27 0.71
N GLU A 206 2.70 -15.44 1.18
CA GLU A 206 4.06 -15.65 1.73
C GLU A 206 5.15 -15.22 0.72
N ASP A 207 4.97 -15.59 -0.56
CA ASP A 207 5.86 -15.24 -1.67
C ASP A 207 6.05 -13.71 -1.85
N ILE A 208 5.06 -12.92 -1.44
CA ILE A 208 5.02 -11.45 -1.59
C ILE A 208 5.77 -10.77 -0.44
N GLU A 209 5.73 -11.37 0.76
CA GLU A 209 6.39 -10.78 1.93
C GLU A 209 7.90 -11.01 1.93
N GLU A 210 8.37 -12.18 1.49
CA GLU A 210 9.80 -12.50 1.39
C GLU A 210 10.52 -11.57 0.41
N LEU A 211 9.98 -11.42 -0.82
CA LEU A 211 10.52 -10.52 -1.84
C LEU A 211 10.61 -9.07 -1.37
N SER A 212 9.74 -8.65 -0.43
CA SER A 212 9.72 -7.24 -0.02
C SER A 212 10.99 -6.84 0.71
N LYS A 213 11.47 -7.65 1.66
CA LYS A 213 12.66 -7.32 2.46
C LYS A 213 13.94 -7.17 1.62
N GLN A 214 14.03 -7.88 0.50
CA GLN A 214 15.22 -7.96 -0.37
C GLN A 214 15.56 -6.66 -1.11
N HIS A 215 14.70 -5.65 -1.03
CA HIS A 215 14.78 -4.46 -1.87
C HIS A 215 14.74 -3.15 -1.05
N SER A 216 15.37 -3.10 0.13
CA SER A 216 15.26 -1.93 1.05
C SER A 216 15.89 -0.64 0.49
N ILE A 217 15.33 0.55 0.79
CA ILE A 217 15.87 1.85 0.33
C ILE A 217 16.35 2.75 1.48
N HIS A 218 17.60 3.22 1.37
CA HIS A 218 18.13 4.40 2.06
C HIS A 218 18.05 5.65 1.16
N SER A 219 18.27 6.86 1.69
CA SER A 219 18.07 8.13 0.96
C SER A 219 18.57 8.08 -0.49
N ILE A 220 17.83 8.63 -1.44
CA ILE A 220 18.16 8.48 -2.88
C ILE A 220 19.55 9.07 -3.20
N ALA A 221 19.98 10.10 -2.47
CA ALA A 221 21.37 10.53 -2.46
C ALA A 221 22.29 9.35 -2.07
N THR A 222 22.13 8.75 -0.89
CA THR A 222 22.90 7.56 -0.47
C THR A 222 22.83 6.37 -1.43
N LYS A 223 21.69 6.09 -2.10
CA LYS A 223 21.59 5.01 -3.12
C LYS A 223 22.46 5.31 -4.34
N ILE A 224 22.30 6.51 -4.93
CA ILE A 224 23.09 6.97 -6.09
C ILE A 224 24.58 7.13 -5.71
N ILE A 225 24.88 7.66 -4.53
CA ILE A 225 26.25 7.85 -4.02
C ILE A 225 26.90 6.47 -3.75
N ASN A 226 26.17 5.48 -3.21
CA ASN A 226 26.67 4.10 -3.14
C ASN A 226 27.00 3.54 -4.53
N GLU A 227 26.13 3.71 -5.53
CA GLU A 227 26.37 3.21 -6.89
C GLU A 227 27.56 3.93 -7.58
N ILE A 228 27.73 5.24 -7.34
CA ILE A 228 28.91 6.03 -7.78
C ILE A 228 30.19 5.58 -7.07
N TYR A 229 30.14 5.37 -5.75
CA TYR A 229 31.34 5.04 -4.98
C TYR A 229 31.73 3.58 -5.08
N GLN A 230 30.80 2.61 -5.07
CA GLN A 230 31.13 1.20 -5.31
C GLN A 230 31.74 0.98 -6.71
N SER A 231 31.45 1.83 -7.70
CA SER A 231 32.10 1.82 -9.01
C SER A 231 33.40 2.65 -9.10
N LYS A 232 33.79 3.35 -8.02
CA LYS A 232 34.97 4.26 -7.94
C LYS A 232 35.82 4.14 -6.67
N VAL A 233 35.61 3.12 -5.81
CA VAL A 233 36.53 2.84 -4.69
C VAL A 233 37.94 2.69 -5.29
N ILE A 234 38.87 3.55 -4.85
CA ILE A 234 40.27 3.42 -5.23
C ILE A 234 40.77 2.17 -4.54
N LYS A 235 41.07 1.15 -5.34
CA LYS A 235 41.30 -0.21 -4.84
C LYS A 235 42.51 -0.25 -3.93
N SER A 236 42.51 -1.16 -2.96
CA SER A 236 43.70 -1.51 -2.17
C SER A 236 44.98 -1.61 -3.02
N SER A 237 44.91 -2.26 -4.18
CA SER A 237 46.02 -2.39 -5.14
C SER A 237 46.56 -1.07 -5.70
N GLU A 238 45.68 -0.09 -5.93
CA GLU A 238 46.04 1.22 -6.47
C GLU A 238 46.75 2.04 -5.37
N ILE A 239 46.21 2.03 -4.14
CA ILE A 239 46.81 2.67 -2.96
C ILE A 239 48.19 2.07 -2.65
N LEU A 240 48.33 0.75 -2.66
CA LEU A 240 49.62 0.07 -2.47
C LEU A 240 50.66 0.50 -3.52
N SER A 241 50.25 0.71 -4.78
CA SER A 241 51.16 1.18 -5.83
C SER A 241 51.64 2.64 -5.62
N ILE A 242 50.81 3.49 -4.99
CA ILE A 242 51.12 4.90 -4.68
C ILE A 242 52.06 5.02 -3.47
N LEU A 243 52.06 4.02 -2.59
CA LEU A 243 52.94 3.94 -1.41
C LEU A 243 54.37 3.48 -1.77
N GLY A 244 54.54 2.76 -2.88
CA GLY A 244 55.84 2.36 -3.43
C GLY A 244 56.61 1.34 -2.57
N ASP A 245 57.94 1.31 -2.75
CA ASP A 245 58.88 0.38 -2.11
C ASP A 245 59.08 0.68 -0.60
N THR A 246 57.99 0.62 0.16
CA THR A 246 58.03 0.48 1.63
C THR A 246 58.58 -0.89 2.01
N GLN A 247 59.13 -1.03 3.22
CA GLN A 247 59.68 -2.32 3.66
C GLN A 247 58.61 -3.42 3.61
N GLU A 248 58.98 -4.59 3.08
CA GLU A 248 58.10 -5.76 2.90
C GLU A 248 57.38 -6.19 4.21
N SER A 249 58.04 -5.97 5.34
CA SER A 249 57.52 -6.15 6.71
C SER A 249 56.35 -5.24 7.10
N ILE A 250 56.21 -4.08 6.45
CA ILE A 250 55.13 -3.10 6.62
C ILE A 250 54.09 -3.27 5.51
N LEU A 251 54.55 -3.49 4.28
CA LEU A 251 53.73 -3.56 3.07
C LEU A 251 52.71 -4.70 3.15
N LYS A 252 53.12 -5.90 3.61
CA LYS A 252 52.24 -7.07 3.70
C LYS A 252 51.13 -6.93 4.76
N PRO A 253 51.38 -6.55 6.03
CA PRO A 253 50.30 -6.27 6.99
C PRO A 253 49.37 -5.13 6.57
N LEU A 254 49.87 -4.17 5.77
CA LEU A 254 49.05 -3.10 5.21
C LEU A 254 48.15 -3.60 4.06
N GLU A 255 48.67 -4.45 3.17
CA GLU A 255 47.88 -5.12 2.13
C GLU A 255 46.75 -5.96 2.75
N GLU A 256 47.02 -6.70 3.82
CA GLU A 256 46.01 -7.48 4.56
C GLU A 256 44.92 -6.57 5.17
N LYS A 257 45.28 -5.42 5.75
CA LYS A 257 44.33 -4.42 6.25
C LYS A 257 43.50 -3.76 5.14
N LEU A 258 44.10 -3.42 4.00
CA LEU A 258 43.39 -2.78 2.89
C LEU A 258 42.43 -3.76 2.20
N LYS A 259 42.80 -5.05 2.06
CA LYS A 259 41.88 -6.10 1.61
C LYS A 259 40.71 -6.32 2.57
N TYR A 260 40.94 -6.16 3.87
CA TYR A 260 39.86 -6.19 4.87
C TYR A 260 38.94 -4.97 4.75
N ALA A 261 39.48 -3.77 4.50
CA ALA A 261 38.68 -2.58 4.21
C ALA A 261 37.85 -2.72 2.92
N ASP A 262 38.43 -3.23 1.82
CA ASP A 262 37.71 -3.54 0.57
C ASP A 262 36.53 -4.50 0.83
N LYS A 263 36.72 -5.53 1.68
CA LYS A 263 35.66 -6.47 2.07
C LYS A 263 34.56 -5.80 2.89
N LEU A 264 34.93 -5.00 3.90
CA LEU A 264 33.97 -4.24 4.70
C LEU A 264 33.10 -3.32 3.83
N ILE A 265 33.68 -2.66 2.82
CA ILE A 265 32.92 -1.81 1.87
C ILE A 265 31.95 -2.65 1.03
N GLN A 266 32.34 -3.87 0.61
CA GLN A 266 31.46 -4.80 -0.12
C GLN A 266 30.32 -5.34 0.75
N ASP A 267 30.58 -5.59 2.03
CA ASP A 267 29.57 -6.01 3.01
C ASP A 267 28.68 -4.84 3.51
N GLY A 268 29.00 -3.60 3.16
CA GLY A 268 28.28 -2.38 3.56
C GLY A 268 28.69 -1.79 4.92
N GLU A 269 29.74 -2.31 5.54
CA GLU A 269 30.32 -1.87 6.82
C GLU A 269 31.25 -0.66 6.62
N TYR A 270 30.68 0.48 6.23
CA TYR A 270 31.45 1.67 5.85
C TYR A 270 32.26 2.30 7.00
N GLN A 271 31.78 2.26 8.26
CA GLN A 271 32.51 2.87 9.38
C GLN A 271 33.79 2.10 9.75
N PRO A 272 33.78 0.76 9.95
CA PRO A 272 35.02 0.01 10.15
C PRO A 272 36.03 0.15 8.99
N ALA A 273 35.56 0.35 7.75
CA ALA A 273 36.44 0.67 6.63
C ALA A 273 37.02 2.09 6.74
N LEU A 274 36.19 3.09 7.06
CA LEU A 274 36.59 4.48 7.25
C LEU A 274 37.68 4.63 8.30
N ASP A 275 37.56 3.92 9.43
CA ASP A 275 38.55 3.95 10.52
C ASP A 275 39.95 3.51 10.04
N ILE A 276 40.02 2.54 9.12
CA ILE A 276 41.27 2.07 8.50
C ILE A 276 41.87 3.14 7.59
N TYR A 277 41.06 3.82 6.77
CA TYR A 277 41.54 4.89 5.88
C TYR A 277 41.93 6.16 6.63
N ILE A 278 41.20 6.55 7.68
CA ILE A 278 41.61 7.65 8.59
C ILE A 278 42.95 7.31 9.24
N SER A 279 43.13 6.08 9.73
CA SER A 279 44.40 5.60 10.28
C SER A 279 45.53 5.48 9.24
N LEU A 280 45.24 5.55 7.94
CA LEU A 280 46.24 5.57 6.87
C LEU A 280 46.59 7.02 6.49
N ALA A 281 45.59 7.89 6.41
CA ALA A 281 45.69 9.31 6.06
C ALA A 281 46.57 10.13 7.03
N THR A 282 46.77 9.66 8.26
CA THR A 282 47.68 10.26 9.25
C THR A 282 49.16 10.01 8.99
N PHE A 283 49.50 8.89 8.35
CA PHE A 283 50.89 8.53 8.00
C PHE A 283 51.21 8.81 6.53
N PHE A 284 50.20 8.73 5.66
CA PHE A 284 50.34 8.88 4.22
C PHE A 284 49.37 9.96 3.70
N PRO A 285 49.73 11.25 3.84
CA PRO A 285 48.96 12.35 3.26
C PRO A 285 49.04 12.27 1.73
N LYS A 286 47.98 11.73 1.11
CA LYS A 286 47.86 11.49 -0.34
C LYS A 286 46.44 11.76 -0.78
N VAL A 287 46.28 12.41 -1.94
CA VAL A 287 44.98 12.72 -2.57
C VAL A 287 44.07 11.50 -2.64
N GLU A 288 44.61 10.33 -2.99
CA GLU A 288 43.86 9.10 -3.18
C GLU A 288 43.33 8.51 -1.86
N ILE A 289 44.11 8.65 -0.78
CA ILE A 289 43.75 8.19 0.56
C ILE A 289 42.75 9.18 1.19
N TYR A 290 42.99 10.48 1.04
CA TYR A 290 42.02 11.52 1.42
C TYR A 290 40.70 11.38 0.65
N LEU A 291 40.72 10.94 -0.61
CA LEU A 291 39.51 10.74 -1.40
C LEU A 291 38.70 9.54 -0.87
N GLN A 292 39.35 8.43 -0.46
CA GLN A 292 38.64 7.35 0.25
C GLN A 292 38.06 7.82 1.59
N CYS A 293 38.79 8.62 2.37
CA CYS A 293 38.24 9.24 3.58
C CYS A 293 37.02 10.12 3.27
N ALA A 294 37.06 10.97 2.24
CA ALA A 294 35.96 11.84 1.88
C ALA A 294 34.70 11.04 1.43
N MET A 295 34.89 10.03 0.57
CA MET A 295 33.82 9.14 0.11
C MET A 295 33.15 8.40 1.27
N LEU A 296 33.94 7.77 2.14
CA LEU A 296 33.41 6.97 3.24
C LEU A 296 32.78 7.82 4.35
N ASN A 297 33.30 9.03 4.62
CA ASN A 297 32.63 9.97 5.52
C ASN A 297 31.23 10.34 5.01
N GLU A 298 31.05 10.60 3.70
CA GLU A 298 29.73 10.91 3.14
C GLU A 298 28.76 9.72 3.23
N LEU A 299 29.23 8.48 3.00
CA LEU A 299 28.43 7.26 3.21
C LEU A 299 28.02 7.07 4.68
N CYS A 300 28.94 7.35 5.61
CA CYS A 300 28.67 7.40 7.05
C CYS A 300 27.87 8.66 7.48
N LYS A 301 27.50 9.56 6.55
CA LYS A 301 26.75 10.81 6.77
C LYS A 301 27.48 11.84 7.66
N GLN A 302 28.81 11.76 7.71
CA GLN A 302 29.72 12.66 8.40
C GLN A 302 30.16 13.78 7.43
N TYR A 303 29.19 14.57 6.98
CA TYR A 303 29.35 15.49 5.85
C TYR A 303 30.40 16.60 6.09
N GLU A 304 30.56 17.07 7.32
CA GLU A 304 31.60 18.04 7.70
C GLU A 304 33.02 17.48 7.52
N GLU A 305 33.24 16.22 7.89
CA GLU A 305 34.52 15.53 7.68
C GLU A 305 34.72 15.17 6.20
N ALA A 306 33.66 14.81 5.47
CA ALA A 306 33.71 14.61 4.02
C ALA A 306 34.15 15.90 3.29
N ILE A 307 33.60 17.06 3.67
CA ILE A 307 34.02 18.38 3.16
C ILE A 307 35.48 18.66 3.51
N LYS A 308 35.90 18.44 4.77
CA LYS A 308 37.28 18.66 5.24
C LYS A 308 38.31 17.83 4.48
N TYR A 309 38.07 16.54 4.24
CA TYR A 309 38.95 15.71 3.41
C TYR A 309 38.90 16.12 1.93
N SER A 310 37.75 16.58 1.42
CA SER A 310 37.65 17.15 0.07
C SER A 310 38.45 18.44 -0.09
N ASP A 311 38.44 19.33 0.91
CA ASP A 311 39.18 20.60 0.89
C ASP A 311 40.69 20.38 0.88
N LEU A 312 41.22 19.37 1.58
CA LEU A 312 42.63 18.98 1.49
C LEU A 312 43.03 18.63 0.04
N ILE A 313 42.18 17.90 -0.67
CA ILE A 313 42.40 17.53 -2.08
C ILE A 313 42.30 18.75 -3.00
N ILE A 314 41.31 19.62 -2.77
CA ILE A 314 41.07 20.82 -3.59
C ILE A 314 42.19 21.85 -3.43
N ILE A 315 42.87 21.91 -2.29
CA ILE A 315 44.06 22.75 -2.07
C ILE A 315 45.24 22.29 -2.96
N GLU A 316 45.49 20.98 -3.06
CA GLU A 316 46.58 20.44 -3.89
C GLU A 316 46.21 20.37 -5.38
N ASN A 317 44.96 20.06 -5.70
CA ASN A 317 44.44 19.95 -7.05
C ASN A 317 43.00 20.53 -7.14
N PRO A 318 42.86 21.84 -7.40
CA PRO A 318 41.56 22.49 -7.53
C PRO A 318 40.65 21.86 -8.60
N SER A 319 41.24 21.23 -9.62
CA SER A 319 40.54 20.59 -10.74
C SER A 319 40.15 19.12 -10.47
N ASN A 320 40.30 18.61 -9.25
CA ASN A 320 39.87 17.25 -8.89
C ASN A 320 38.32 17.16 -8.91
N TYR A 321 37.75 16.60 -9.98
CA TYR A 321 36.29 16.50 -10.14
C TYR A 321 35.63 15.76 -8.98
N GLU A 322 36.18 14.62 -8.56
CA GLU A 322 35.65 13.80 -7.48
C GLU A 322 35.54 14.60 -6.17
N ALA A 323 36.62 15.20 -5.65
CA ALA A 323 36.58 15.98 -4.41
C ALA A 323 35.65 17.20 -4.47
N ASN A 324 35.62 17.92 -5.60
CA ASN A 324 34.68 19.02 -5.81
C ASN A 324 33.21 18.55 -5.81
N PHE A 325 32.93 17.35 -6.32
CA PHE A 325 31.61 16.71 -6.25
C PHE A 325 31.23 16.36 -4.81
N ILE A 326 32.08 15.63 -4.06
CA ILE A 326 31.78 15.20 -2.67
C ILE A 326 31.49 16.41 -1.78
N LYS A 327 32.32 17.45 -1.90
CA LYS A 327 32.09 18.71 -1.19
C LYS A 327 30.73 19.33 -1.52
N GLY A 328 30.37 19.35 -2.81
CA GLY A 328 29.10 19.90 -3.28
C GLY A 328 27.86 19.13 -2.77
N SER A 329 27.88 17.80 -2.82
CA SER A 329 26.79 16.96 -2.31
C SER A 329 26.69 17.02 -0.78
N SER A 330 27.82 16.99 -0.07
CA SER A 330 27.88 17.10 1.39
C SER A 330 27.40 18.47 1.89
N LEU A 331 27.74 19.58 1.21
CA LEU A 331 27.17 20.90 1.49
C LEU A 331 25.64 20.90 1.30
N GLY A 332 25.14 20.20 0.27
CA GLY A 332 23.71 20.03 0.02
C GLY A 332 23.00 19.27 1.15
N ALA A 333 23.62 18.20 1.65
CA ALA A 333 23.11 17.41 2.78
C ALA A 333 23.09 18.19 4.11
N LEU A 334 24.01 19.14 4.28
CA LEU A 334 24.02 20.10 5.41
C LEU A 334 23.05 21.29 5.22
N ASN A 335 22.18 21.24 4.21
CA ASN A 335 21.22 22.30 3.84
C ASN A 335 21.87 23.62 3.38
N LYS A 336 23.17 23.63 3.08
CA LYS A 336 23.92 24.81 2.62
C LYS A 336 23.75 25.01 1.11
N TYR A 337 22.50 25.11 0.66
CA TYR A 337 22.14 24.97 -0.76
C TYR A 337 22.86 25.95 -1.70
N THR A 338 23.11 27.20 -1.28
CA THR A 338 23.85 28.18 -2.09
C THR A 338 25.31 27.80 -2.27
N GLU A 339 26.00 27.38 -1.20
CA GLU A 339 27.39 26.92 -1.24
C GLU A 339 27.50 25.66 -2.13
N ALA A 340 26.56 24.73 -1.94
CA ALA A 340 26.45 23.48 -2.71
C ALA A 340 26.25 23.72 -4.21
N ILE A 341 25.34 24.62 -4.60
CA ILE A 341 25.08 24.93 -6.03
C ILE A 341 26.32 25.52 -6.67
N ILE A 342 26.97 26.52 -6.05
CA ILE A 342 28.21 27.13 -6.59
C ILE A 342 29.31 26.07 -6.74
N GLN A 343 29.48 25.20 -5.75
CA GLN A 343 30.48 24.13 -5.75
C GLN A 343 30.21 23.07 -6.84
N LEU A 344 28.95 22.68 -7.04
CA LEU A 344 28.53 21.73 -8.08
C LEU A 344 28.55 22.35 -9.49
N GLU A 345 28.23 23.65 -9.64
CA GLU A 345 28.37 24.38 -10.90
C GLU A 345 29.84 24.53 -11.32
N TYR A 346 30.75 24.80 -10.36
CA TYR A 346 32.19 24.73 -10.63
C TYR A 346 32.60 23.32 -11.07
N THR A 347 32.14 22.27 -10.36
CA THR A 347 32.39 20.86 -10.73
C THR A 347 31.93 20.55 -12.16
N LEU A 348 30.84 21.18 -12.62
CA LEU A 348 30.28 20.99 -13.96
C LEU A 348 31.17 21.58 -15.07
N THR A 349 32.04 22.54 -14.75
CA THR A 349 33.07 23.05 -15.67
C THR A 349 34.20 22.03 -15.87
N LEU A 350 34.51 21.23 -14.85
CA LEU A 350 35.57 20.21 -14.89
C LEU A 350 35.14 19.00 -15.72
N LYS A 351 33.94 18.47 -15.46
CA LYS A 351 33.39 17.28 -16.13
C LYS A 351 31.87 17.20 -15.94
N LYS A 352 31.17 16.77 -16.99
CA LYS A 352 29.71 16.63 -17.01
C LYS A 352 29.31 15.18 -16.81
N SER A 353 28.28 14.95 -16.00
CA SER A 353 27.76 13.62 -15.66
C SER A 353 26.26 13.69 -15.36
N PRO A 354 25.47 12.62 -15.60
CA PRO A 354 24.07 12.60 -15.21
C PRO A 354 23.88 12.85 -13.71
N GLU A 355 24.79 12.34 -12.88
CA GLU A 355 24.71 12.35 -11.43
C GLU A 355 24.96 13.75 -10.86
N LEU A 356 25.87 14.52 -11.47
CA LEU A 356 26.10 15.92 -11.10
C LEU A 356 24.89 16.79 -11.47
N TYR A 357 24.32 16.58 -12.66
CA TYR A 357 23.08 17.26 -13.05
C TYR A 357 21.89 16.87 -12.16
N TYR A 358 21.79 15.61 -11.72
CA TYR A 358 20.77 15.18 -10.75
C TYR A 358 20.94 15.87 -9.39
N ASN A 359 22.17 15.96 -8.86
CA ASN A 359 22.42 16.63 -7.58
C ASN A 359 22.17 18.15 -7.67
N LEU A 360 22.67 18.84 -8.71
CA LEU A 360 22.37 20.25 -8.98
C LEU A 360 20.85 20.52 -8.99
N ALA A 361 20.10 19.63 -9.64
CA ALA A 361 18.65 19.73 -9.71
C ALA A 361 17.98 19.53 -8.35
N TYR A 362 18.41 18.54 -7.57
CA TYR A 362 17.86 18.24 -6.25
C TYR A 362 18.16 19.35 -5.23
N THR A 363 19.38 19.89 -5.23
CA THR A 363 19.76 21.04 -4.40
C THR A 363 18.98 22.30 -4.79
N ASN A 364 18.75 22.55 -6.09
CA ASN A 364 17.89 23.65 -6.54
C ASN A 364 16.43 23.45 -6.10
N TRP A 365 15.88 22.24 -6.17
CA TRP A 365 14.51 21.96 -5.69
C TRP A 365 14.38 22.19 -4.18
N LEU A 366 15.34 21.72 -3.38
CA LEU A 366 15.38 21.96 -1.93
C LEU A 366 15.51 23.45 -1.57
N GLN A 367 16.18 24.25 -2.41
CA GLN A 367 16.24 25.70 -2.26
C GLN A 367 14.94 26.42 -2.72
N GLY A 368 14.03 25.72 -3.39
CA GLY A 368 12.79 26.26 -3.96
C GLY A 368 12.88 26.72 -5.42
N ASN A 369 14.06 26.61 -6.06
CA ASN A 369 14.33 27.01 -7.45
C ASN A 369 13.78 25.96 -8.45
N ARG A 370 12.46 25.75 -8.49
CA ARG A 370 11.80 24.71 -9.31
C ARG A 370 12.20 24.73 -10.79
N SER A 371 12.29 25.91 -11.41
CA SER A 371 12.69 26.05 -12.82
C SER A 371 14.08 25.47 -13.08
N ASN A 372 15.07 25.89 -12.29
CA ASN A 372 16.46 25.40 -12.38
C ASN A 372 16.52 23.89 -12.11
N ALA A 373 15.74 23.40 -11.14
CA ALA A 373 15.65 21.98 -10.85
C ALA A 373 15.17 21.18 -12.07
N ILE A 374 14.09 21.62 -12.73
CA ILE A 374 13.58 21.00 -13.95
C ILE A 374 14.61 21.07 -15.09
N GLU A 375 15.31 22.19 -15.28
CA GLU A 375 16.36 22.31 -16.31
C GLU A 375 17.56 21.39 -16.07
N TYR A 376 18.00 21.26 -14.82
CA TYR A 376 19.10 20.35 -14.46
C TYR A 376 18.67 18.88 -14.49
N TYR A 377 17.46 18.50 -14.07
CA TYR A 377 16.97 17.13 -14.27
C TYR A 377 16.82 16.79 -15.76
N ASN A 378 16.37 17.73 -16.60
CA ASN A 378 16.38 17.53 -18.06
C ASN A 378 17.81 17.46 -18.62
N SER A 379 18.79 18.07 -17.97
CA SER A 379 20.22 17.91 -18.34
C SER A 379 20.77 16.54 -17.93
N CYS A 380 20.37 16.01 -16.77
CA CYS A 380 20.63 14.64 -16.36
C CYS A 380 20.05 13.65 -17.39
N LEU A 381 18.76 13.80 -17.75
CA LEU A 381 18.09 12.93 -18.72
C LEU A 381 18.63 13.06 -20.16
N ARG A 382 19.27 14.18 -20.52
CA ARG A 382 20.01 14.30 -21.79
C ARG A 382 21.30 13.45 -21.83
N LEU A 383 21.92 13.17 -20.69
CA LEU A 383 23.10 12.30 -20.60
C LEU A 383 22.74 10.84 -20.29
N ASN A 384 21.74 10.62 -19.43
CA ASN A 384 21.16 9.31 -19.14
C ASN A 384 19.63 9.40 -19.09
N ASN A 385 18.97 9.15 -20.22
CA ASN A 385 17.51 9.16 -20.34
C ASN A 385 16.82 8.11 -19.44
N ASN A 386 17.57 7.17 -18.86
CA ASN A 386 17.04 6.10 -18.03
C ASN A 386 17.16 6.39 -16.52
N PHE A 387 17.53 7.61 -16.13
CA PHE A 387 17.68 8.02 -14.73
C PHE A 387 16.31 8.18 -14.03
N SER A 388 15.80 7.09 -13.46
CA SER A 388 14.46 7.01 -12.81
C SER A 388 14.19 8.12 -11.80
N SER A 389 15.16 8.39 -10.93
CA SER A 389 15.05 9.39 -9.87
C SER A 389 14.90 10.82 -10.40
N ALA A 390 15.52 11.13 -11.55
CA ALA A 390 15.35 12.43 -12.21
C ALA A 390 13.93 12.56 -12.78
N HIS A 391 13.39 11.49 -13.37
CA HIS A 391 12.00 11.46 -13.79
C HIS A 391 11.02 11.64 -12.61
N LEU A 392 11.25 11.02 -11.46
CA LEU A 392 10.38 11.23 -10.29
C LEU A 392 10.43 12.69 -9.84
N ASN A 393 11.61 13.24 -9.61
CA ASN A 393 11.68 14.57 -9.01
C ASN A 393 11.12 15.65 -9.94
N ILE A 394 11.24 15.49 -11.27
CA ILE A 394 10.48 16.32 -12.23
C ILE A 394 8.96 16.17 -12.02
N SER A 395 8.44 14.96 -11.78
CA SER A 395 7.01 14.78 -11.46
C SER A 395 6.59 15.48 -10.18
N LEU A 396 7.47 15.57 -9.18
CA LEU A 396 7.19 16.28 -7.95
C LEU A 396 7.08 17.79 -8.21
N CYS A 397 8.06 18.38 -8.91
CA CYS A 397 8.02 19.79 -9.29
C CYS A 397 6.73 20.14 -10.07
N TYR A 398 6.39 19.34 -11.09
CA TYR A 398 5.17 19.59 -11.87
C TYR A 398 3.87 19.27 -11.13
N PHE A 399 3.87 18.43 -10.09
CA PHE A 399 2.69 18.24 -9.24
C PHE A 399 2.47 19.44 -8.32
N GLU A 400 3.54 19.99 -7.74
CA GLU A 400 3.50 21.22 -6.93
C GLU A 400 3.04 22.44 -7.75
N GLU A 401 3.36 22.47 -9.05
CA GLU A 401 2.87 23.46 -10.03
C GLU A 401 1.46 23.14 -10.59
N LEU A 402 0.79 22.10 -10.07
CA LEU A 402 -0.52 21.60 -10.51
C LEU A 402 -0.60 21.18 -11.98
N ASN A 403 0.55 20.98 -12.64
CA ASN A 403 0.65 20.47 -14.00
C ASN A 403 0.54 18.94 -14.04
N ILE A 404 -0.63 18.45 -13.61
CA ILE A 404 -0.95 17.04 -13.38
C ILE A 404 -0.59 16.15 -14.58
N LYS A 405 -0.76 16.64 -15.81
CA LYS A 405 -0.46 15.87 -17.03
C LYS A 405 1.03 15.59 -17.20
N ILE A 406 1.91 16.57 -16.96
CA ILE A 406 3.36 16.38 -17.07
C ILE A 406 3.87 15.60 -15.86
N ALA A 407 3.32 15.86 -14.66
CA ALA A 407 3.57 15.04 -13.48
C ALA A 407 3.29 13.55 -13.74
N LEU A 408 2.09 13.21 -14.24
CA LEU A 408 1.74 11.82 -14.56
C LEU A 408 2.62 11.20 -15.64
N TYR A 409 3.07 11.95 -16.65
CA TYR A 409 4.06 11.44 -17.62
C TYR A 409 5.40 11.12 -16.95
N HIS A 410 5.90 12.02 -16.12
CA HIS A 410 7.20 11.87 -15.46
C HIS A 410 7.19 10.79 -14.37
N VAL A 411 6.13 10.69 -13.57
CA VAL A 411 5.97 9.60 -12.61
C VAL A 411 5.91 8.27 -13.35
N ASN A 412 5.10 8.15 -14.40
CA ASN A 412 5.01 6.93 -15.21
C ASN A 412 6.35 6.58 -15.88
N LYS A 413 7.23 7.56 -16.13
CA LYS A 413 8.59 7.31 -16.62
C LYS A 413 9.51 6.75 -15.52
N ALA A 414 9.49 7.33 -14.32
CA ALA A 414 10.17 6.81 -13.11
C ALA A 414 9.64 5.44 -12.63
N ILE A 415 8.56 4.99 -13.25
CA ILE A 415 7.83 3.74 -13.07
C ILE A 415 8.08 2.75 -14.24
N SER A 416 8.77 3.18 -15.30
CA SER A 416 9.00 2.38 -16.53
C SER A 416 10.46 2.06 -16.85
N LEU A 417 11.40 2.72 -16.16
CA LEU A 417 12.85 2.65 -16.41
C LEU A 417 13.49 1.67 -15.43
N GLU A 418 13.67 2.14 -14.21
CA GLU A 418 13.14 1.46 -13.07
C GLU A 418 11.58 1.50 -13.24
N PRO A 419 10.86 0.36 -13.31
CA PRO A 419 9.74 -0.13 -12.40
C PRO A 419 9.80 -0.53 -10.77
N ASN A 420 11.44 -0.55 -9.16
CA ASN A 420 11.88 -0.51 -7.73
C ASN A 420 11.71 0.87 -7.00
N MET A 421 11.94 2.06 -7.57
CA MET A 421 11.51 3.35 -6.97
C MET A 421 10.08 3.42 -6.34
N TYR A 422 10.00 3.37 -5.01
CA TYR A 422 8.74 3.49 -4.24
C TYR A 422 8.33 4.93 -3.95
N GLN A 423 9.23 5.88 -4.15
CA GLN A 423 8.91 7.29 -3.99
C GLN A 423 8.06 7.79 -5.18
N ALA A 424 8.03 7.05 -6.30
CA ALA A 424 7.35 7.46 -7.52
C ALA A 424 5.83 7.52 -7.34
N TYR A 425 5.19 6.37 -7.29
CA TYR A 425 3.74 6.31 -7.28
C TYR A 425 3.06 6.76 -5.98
N ALA A 426 3.80 7.07 -4.90
CA ALA A 426 3.26 7.87 -3.78
C ALA A 426 2.83 9.26 -4.26
N ARG A 427 3.63 9.87 -5.15
CA ARG A 427 3.24 11.10 -5.84
C ARG A 427 2.06 10.85 -6.77
N LYS A 428 1.95 9.67 -7.40
CA LYS A 428 0.77 9.28 -8.17
C LYS A 428 -0.49 9.14 -7.30
N GLY A 429 -0.38 8.57 -6.10
CA GLY A 429 -1.50 8.47 -5.15
C GLY A 429 -1.96 9.81 -4.64
N GLU A 430 -1.05 10.70 -4.28
CA GLU A 430 -1.40 12.09 -3.95
C GLU A 430 -1.96 12.85 -5.15
N ILE A 431 -1.46 12.63 -6.38
CA ILE A 431 -2.06 13.19 -7.61
C ILE A 431 -3.52 12.75 -7.75
N TYR A 432 -3.82 11.45 -7.63
CA TYR A 432 -5.20 10.95 -7.77
C TYR A 432 -6.08 11.34 -6.57
N ARG A 433 -5.53 11.45 -5.35
CA ARG A 433 -6.25 11.92 -4.15
C ARG A 433 -6.61 13.39 -4.26
N TYR A 434 -5.66 14.20 -4.69
CA TYR A 434 -5.83 15.62 -4.98
C TYR A 434 -6.93 15.86 -6.01
N LEU A 435 -6.99 15.04 -7.07
CA LEU A 435 -8.07 15.02 -8.07
C LEU A 435 -9.45 14.59 -7.53
N GLY A 436 -9.55 14.18 -6.26
CA GLY A 436 -10.79 13.67 -5.64
C GLY A 436 -11.19 12.27 -6.11
N LEU A 437 -10.31 11.56 -6.82
CA LEU A 437 -10.56 10.21 -7.32
C LEU A 437 -10.28 9.20 -6.21
N TYR A 438 -10.96 9.28 -5.07
CA TYR A 438 -10.57 8.58 -3.83
C TYR A 438 -10.44 7.06 -3.96
N ASP A 439 -11.10 6.39 -4.91
CA ASP A 439 -10.91 4.95 -5.14
C ASP A 439 -9.79 4.63 -6.14
N ASP A 440 -9.38 5.58 -6.99
CA ASP A 440 -8.12 5.48 -7.74
C ASP A 440 -6.95 5.97 -6.89
N ALA A 441 -7.16 6.92 -5.99
CA ALA A 441 -6.22 7.32 -4.95
C ALA A 441 -6.05 6.18 -3.96
N ILE A 442 -7.15 5.54 -3.52
CA ILE A 442 -7.12 4.27 -2.77
C ILE A 442 -6.59 3.12 -3.61
N GLN A 443 -6.60 3.15 -4.94
CA GLN A 443 -5.84 2.19 -5.75
C GLN A 443 -4.41 2.61 -6.04
N TYR A 444 -4.08 3.86 -5.82
CA TYR A 444 -2.75 4.26 -5.45
C TYR A 444 -2.64 4.25 -3.90
N PHE A 445 -3.59 3.59 -3.16
CA PHE A 445 -3.61 3.04 -1.76
C PHE A 445 -4.12 1.51 -1.35
N GLU A 446 -4.12 0.22 -1.87
CA GLU A 446 -3.67 -0.92 -2.83
C GLU A 446 -2.35 -1.88 -2.94
N LYS A 447 -1.15 -1.52 -3.49
CA LYS A 447 0.25 -1.99 -4.02
C LYS A 447 1.83 -1.78 -3.24
N CYS A 448 2.40 -0.75 -2.46
CA CYS A 448 3.75 -0.16 -1.95
C CYS A 448 3.62 0.37 -0.51
N LEU A 449 2.54 1.11 -0.31
CA LEU A 449 1.61 0.83 0.75
C LEU A 449 1.38 -0.71 0.83
N SER A 450 1.99 -1.69 -0.01
CA SER A 450 2.32 -3.17 -0.49
C SER A 450 3.83 -3.44 -0.96
N ILE A 451 4.82 -2.62 -0.60
CA ILE A 451 6.28 -2.76 -0.75
C ILE A 451 6.97 -2.11 0.47
N ASP A 452 7.25 -0.79 0.52
CA ASP A 452 7.83 -0.13 1.71
C ASP A 452 6.85 -0.35 2.85
N LYS A 453 7.05 -1.23 3.82
CA LYS A 453 6.11 -1.45 4.92
C LYS A 453 5.85 -0.15 5.74
N THR A 454 6.71 0.88 5.72
CA THR A 454 6.81 2.07 6.63
C THR A 454 6.49 3.46 6.06
N ASN A 455 6.12 3.64 4.80
CA ASN A 455 5.91 4.98 4.27
C ASN A 455 4.68 5.69 4.91
N TYR A 456 4.94 6.87 5.45
CA TYR A 456 4.00 7.68 6.20
C TYR A 456 2.89 8.26 5.31
N GLN A 457 3.24 8.66 4.09
CA GLN A 457 2.44 9.53 3.21
C GLN A 457 1.04 8.95 2.95
N ALA A 458 0.98 7.64 2.78
CA ALA A 458 -0.21 6.96 2.31
C ALA A 458 -0.95 6.14 3.38
N LEU A 459 -0.33 5.80 4.52
CA LEU A 459 -1.13 5.44 5.72
C LEU A 459 -2.02 6.62 6.13
N LEU A 460 -1.46 7.84 6.07
CA LEU A 460 -2.23 9.08 6.18
C LEU A 460 -3.20 9.24 5.00
N GLY A 461 -2.73 9.13 3.76
CA GLY A 461 -3.55 9.25 2.53
C GLY A 461 -4.79 8.35 2.49
N ILE A 462 -4.69 7.10 2.97
CA ILE A 462 -5.82 6.17 3.14
C ILE A 462 -6.79 6.62 4.22
N SER A 463 -6.26 7.03 5.37
CA SER A 463 -7.07 7.46 6.50
C SER A 463 -7.87 8.71 6.13
N LEU A 464 -7.24 9.63 5.40
CA LEU A 464 -7.88 10.77 4.74
C LEU A 464 -8.92 10.32 3.70
N CYS A 465 -8.62 9.40 2.78
CA CYS A 465 -9.60 8.97 1.77
C CYS A 465 -10.88 8.35 2.36
N PHE A 466 -10.79 7.52 3.41
CA PHE A 466 -11.99 6.96 4.05
C PHE A 466 -12.79 8.04 4.81
N SER A 467 -12.09 8.96 5.48
CA SER A 467 -12.65 10.19 6.06
C SER A 467 -13.38 11.04 5.00
N GLU A 468 -12.74 11.28 3.87
CA GLU A 468 -13.23 12.08 2.75
C GLU A 468 -14.42 11.44 2.02
N LYS A 469 -14.58 10.12 2.16
CA LYS A 469 -15.75 9.32 1.72
C LYS A 469 -16.84 9.17 2.80
N GLY A 470 -16.66 9.75 3.99
CA GLY A 470 -17.62 9.69 5.10
C GLY A 470 -17.74 8.33 5.80
N LEU A 471 -16.84 7.39 5.53
CA LEU A 471 -16.87 6.03 6.09
C LEU A 471 -16.16 6.02 7.45
N LEU A 472 -16.86 6.51 8.48
CA LEU A 472 -16.28 6.81 9.80
C LEU A 472 -15.73 5.58 10.54
N SER A 473 -16.43 4.43 10.49
CA SER A 473 -15.95 3.18 11.13
C SER A 473 -14.69 2.66 10.43
N GLU A 474 -14.62 2.69 9.10
CA GLU A 474 -13.39 2.40 8.35
C GLU A 474 -12.27 3.42 8.65
N ALA A 475 -12.58 4.72 8.71
CA ALA A 475 -11.62 5.78 9.00
C ALA A 475 -10.99 5.63 10.40
N ILE A 476 -11.78 5.30 11.43
CA ILE A 476 -11.30 4.92 12.77
C ILE A 476 -10.19 3.87 12.69
N ILE A 477 -10.43 2.79 11.95
CA ILE A 477 -9.50 1.65 11.86
C ILE A 477 -8.22 2.06 11.14
N GLN A 478 -8.31 2.90 10.10
CA GLN A 478 -7.12 3.38 9.39
C GLN A 478 -6.32 4.38 10.23
N PHE A 479 -6.96 5.33 10.92
CA PHE A 479 -6.27 6.24 11.84
C PHE A 479 -5.64 5.51 13.03
N SER A 480 -6.31 4.52 13.64
CA SER A 480 -5.67 3.64 14.64
C SER A 480 -4.46 2.91 14.08
N THR A 481 -4.48 2.49 12.81
CA THR A 481 -3.33 1.86 12.15
C THR A 481 -2.19 2.84 11.90
N PHE A 482 -2.49 4.08 11.48
CA PHE A 482 -1.52 5.16 11.31
C PHE A 482 -0.88 5.55 12.64
N PHE A 483 -1.67 5.86 13.68
CA PHE A 483 -1.16 6.23 15.00
C PHE A 483 -0.39 5.09 15.68
N LYS A 484 -0.76 3.81 15.48
CA LYS A 484 0.04 2.66 15.95
C LYS A 484 1.50 2.69 15.45
N TYR A 485 1.77 3.30 14.29
CA TYR A 485 3.11 3.37 13.70
C TYR A 485 3.81 4.73 13.84
N TYR A 486 3.07 5.80 14.13
CA TYR A 486 3.60 7.17 14.21
C TYR A 486 3.15 7.95 15.45
N TYR A 487 2.68 7.30 16.52
CA TYR A 487 2.24 7.98 17.75
C TYR A 487 3.30 8.96 18.27
N ASP A 488 4.56 8.48 18.36
CA ASP A 488 5.72 9.24 18.85
C ASP A 488 6.09 10.43 17.95
N ASN A 489 5.65 10.44 16.68
CA ASN A 489 5.84 11.58 15.76
C ASN A 489 4.93 12.78 16.13
N PHE A 490 3.86 12.54 16.90
CA PHE A 490 2.84 13.53 17.23
C PHE A 490 2.72 13.83 18.73
N PHE A 491 2.92 12.80 19.56
CA PHE A 491 2.76 12.83 21.01
C PHE A 491 4.01 12.28 21.69
N LYS A 492 4.55 13.03 22.65
CA LYS A 492 5.66 12.65 23.52
C LYS A 492 5.12 12.17 24.88
N PRO A 493 5.88 11.38 25.65
CA PRO A 493 5.46 10.93 26.98
C PRO A 493 5.02 12.06 27.93
N ASP A 494 5.66 13.23 27.86
CA ASP A 494 5.36 14.39 28.73
C ASP A 494 4.16 15.23 28.26
N ASP A 495 3.49 14.88 27.15
CA ASP A 495 2.37 15.65 26.63
C ASP A 495 1.11 15.49 27.49
N LYS A 496 0.52 16.63 27.86
CA LYS A 496 -0.68 16.67 28.71
C LYS A 496 -1.94 16.28 27.94
N THR A 497 -2.85 15.57 28.64
CA THR A 497 -4.25 15.39 28.22
C THR A 497 -4.85 16.72 27.77
N GLY A 498 -5.57 16.69 26.65
CA GLY A 498 -6.12 17.87 25.96
C GLY A 498 -5.19 18.48 24.91
N LYS A 499 -3.94 18.01 24.76
CA LYS A 499 -3.07 18.44 23.64
C LYS A 499 -3.72 18.06 22.31
N LYS A 500 -3.82 19.01 21.39
CA LYS A 500 -4.40 18.81 20.05
C LYS A 500 -3.36 19.01 18.95
N VAL A 501 -3.23 18.01 18.09
CA VAL A 501 -2.45 18.01 16.84
C VAL A 501 -3.42 18.22 15.67
N ARG A 502 -2.96 18.77 14.55
CA ARG A 502 -3.77 18.89 13.32
C ARG A 502 -3.09 18.17 12.16
N LEU A 503 -3.75 17.17 11.63
CA LEU A 503 -3.41 16.56 10.34
C LEU A 503 -4.07 17.42 9.26
N ILE A 504 -3.28 18.29 8.62
CA ILE A 504 -3.74 19.19 7.55
C ILE A 504 -3.59 18.51 6.20
N ASP A 505 -4.60 18.67 5.36
CA ASP A 505 -4.65 18.15 4.00
C ASP A 505 -5.10 19.25 3.01
N ILE A 506 -4.53 19.23 1.81
CA ILE A 506 -4.76 20.22 0.73
C ILE A 506 -5.14 19.48 -0.55
N GLY A 507 -6.43 19.19 -0.73
CA GLY A 507 -7.00 18.67 -1.98
C GLY A 507 -7.34 19.77 -2.98
N GLN A 508 -7.64 19.43 -4.24
CA GLN A 508 -7.82 20.40 -5.34
C GLN A 508 -8.89 21.48 -5.09
N LYS A 509 -9.94 21.15 -4.33
CA LYS A 509 -11.11 22.03 -4.11
C LYS A 509 -11.43 22.26 -2.63
N ARG A 510 -10.64 21.69 -1.71
CA ARG A 510 -10.82 21.82 -0.26
C ARG A 510 -9.52 21.61 0.48
N THR A 511 -9.26 22.49 1.45
CA THR A 511 -8.33 22.19 2.55
C THR A 511 -9.14 21.52 3.65
N LEU A 512 -8.70 20.35 4.09
CA LEU A 512 -9.26 19.66 5.25
C LEU A 512 -8.25 19.71 6.40
N TYR A 513 -8.74 19.62 7.62
CA TYR A 513 -7.89 19.24 8.73
C TYR A 513 -8.64 18.32 9.69
N SER A 514 -8.01 17.20 10.06
CA SER A 514 -8.47 16.37 11.16
C SER A 514 -7.72 16.81 12.41
N THR A 515 -8.45 17.12 13.49
CA THR A 515 -7.81 17.46 14.78
C THR A 515 -7.70 16.18 15.61
N VAL A 516 -6.55 15.93 16.22
CA VAL A 516 -6.32 14.73 17.03
C VAL A 516 -5.94 15.14 18.44
N GLU A 517 -6.78 14.79 19.40
CA GLU A 517 -6.64 15.18 20.81
C GLU A 517 -6.18 14.01 21.66
N LEU A 518 -5.12 14.23 22.45
CA LEU A 518 -4.62 13.28 23.42
C LEU A 518 -5.55 13.22 24.64
N ILE A 519 -6.22 12.09 24.87
CA ILE A 519 -7.03 11.87 26.08
C ILE A 519 -6.15 11.24 27.17
N ASN A 520 -5.34 10.25 26.80
CA ASN A 520 -4.20 9.73 27.54
C ASN A 520 -3.31 8.91 26.59
N GLU A 521 -2.19 8.39 27.08
CA GLU A 521 -1.23 7.53 26.34
C GLU A 521 -1.87 6.46 25.44
N ASN A 522 -3.05 5.95 25.82
CA ASN A 522 -3.74 4.86 25.13
C ASN A 522 -5.05 5.28 24.44
N LYS A 523 -5.47 6.56 24.52
CA LYS A 523 -6.75 7.04 23.96
C LYS A 523 -6.59 8.41 23.27
N LEU A 524 -7.07 8.49 22.03
CA LEU A 524 -7.13 9.73 21.23
C LEU A 524 -8.57 10.02 20.81
N ASN A 525 -8.94 11.28 20.62
CA ASN A 525 -10.12 11.65 19.85
C ASN A 525 -9.69 12.22 18.50
N VAL A 526 -10.09 11.60 17.38
CA VAL A 526 -9.90 12.15 16.04
C VAL A 526 -11.18 12.87 15.61
N TYR A 527 -11.11 14.18 15.49
CA TYR A 527 -12.18 15.05 15.01
C TYR A 527 -12.10 15.18 13.49
N ILE A 528 -13.09 14.64 12.80
CA ILE A 528 -13.19 14.61 11.33
C ILE A 528 -14.45 15.37 10.90
N CYS A 529 -14.28 16.48 10.20
CA CYS A 529 -15.35 17.43 9.90
C CYS A 529 -16.08 17.84 11.20
N ASN A 530 -17.27 17.28 11.45
CA ASN A 530 -18.07 17.52 12.65
C ASN A 530 -18.18 16.31 13.59
N ALA A 531 -17.58 15.17 13.25
CA ALA A 531 -17.64 13.93 14.04
C ALA A 531 -16.44 13.81 14.99
N CYS A 532 -16.68 13.45 16.25
CA CYS A 532 -15.65 13.02 17.20
C CYS A 532 -15.53 11.50 17.15
N LEU A 533 -14.33 10.98 16.84
CA LEU A 533 -14.07 9.56 16.70
C LEU A 533 -13.08 9.11 17.82
N PRO A 534 -13.56 8.50 18.91
CA PRO A 534 -12.68 8.00 19.96
C PRO A 534 -11.90 6.77 19.46
N LEU A 535 -10.58 6.84 19.54
CA LEU A 535 -9.64 5.76 19.25
C LEU A 535 -9.04 5.24 20.56
N SER A 536 -8.88 3.92 20.64
CA SER A 536 -7.91 3.30 21.55
C SER A 536 -6.68 2.87 20.76
N ILE A 537 -5.50 3.14 21.30
CA ILE A 537 -4.19 2.73 20.73
C ILE A 537 -3.73 1.38 21.33
N THR A 538 -4.32 0.99 22.47
CA THR A 538 -3.84 -0.06 23.39
C THR A 538 -3.62 -1.43 22.74
N ASN A 539 -2.38 -1.92 22.84
CA ASN A 539 -1.87 -3.30 22.84
C ASN A 539 -2.52 -4.43 22.00
N LYS A 540 -1.63 -5.34 21.53
CA LYS A 540 -1.94 -6.58 20.76
C LYS A 540 -2.87 -7.58 21.48
N THR A 541 -3.24 -7.30 22.71
CA THR A 541 -3.98 -8.15 23.68
C THR A 541 -5.48 -7.86 23.71
N ASN A 542 -5.91 -6.65 23.33
CA ASN A 542 -7.32 -6.29 23.22
C ASN A 542 -7.86 -6.74 21.86
N TYR A 543 -8.79 -7.69 21.83
CA TYR A 543 -9.37 -8.19 20.57
C TYR A 543 -10.88 -8.40 20.64
N ILE A 544 -11.54 -8.18 19.50
CA ILE A 544 -12.96 -8.53 19.30
C ILE A 544 -13.04 -9.93 18.66
N PHE A 545 -14.09 -10.69 18.97
CA PHE A 545 -14.29 -12.04 18.47
C PHE A 545 -15.76 -12.32 18.15
N ILE A 546 -15.97 -13.38 17.38
CA ILE A 546 -17.28 -13.90 17.00
C ILE A 546 -17.17 -15.43 16.85
N GLY A 547 -18.15 -16.18 17.38
CA GLY A 547 -18.09 -17.64 17.39
C GLY A 547 -19.32 -18.30 18.02
N SER A 548 -19.16 -19.56 18.43
CA SER A 548 -20.19 -20.28 19.21
C SER A 548 -19.55 -21.17 20.26
N PRO A 549 -19.04 -20.60 21.38
CA PRO A 549 -18.55 -21.39 22.50
C PRO A 549 -19.66 -22.30 23.06
N GLU A 550 -19.24 -23.45 23.59
CA GLU A 550 -20.15 -24.39 24.25
C GLU A 550 -20.57 -23.87 25.63
N LEU A 551 -21.88 -23.80 25.85
CA LEU A 551 -22.48 -23.54 27.16
C LEU A 551 -23.04 -24.86 27.69
N THR A 552 -22.65 -25.24 28.91
CA THR A 552 -23.11 -26.46 29.57
C THR A 552 -23.86 -26.11 30.85
N ASP A 553 -25.04 -26.69 31.01
CA ASP A 553 -25.83 -26.62 32.23
C ASP A 553 -26.39 -28.00 32.63
N HIS A 554 -27.42 -28.02 33.48
CA HIS A 554 -28.07 -29.25 33.96
C HIS A 554 -29.02 -29.90 32.94
N THR A 555 -29.24 -29.27 31.77
CA THR A 555 -30.08 -29.75 30.67
C THR A 555 -29.26 -30.29 29.51
N GLY A 556 -28.01 -29.82 29.32
CA GLY A 556 -27.07 -30.34 28.33
C GLY A 556 -25.96 -29.35 27.98
N THR A 557 -25.35 -29.55 26.81
CA THR A 557 -24.34 -28.66 26.22
C THR A 557 -24.82 -28.15 24.86
N ILE A 558 -24.78 -26.83 24.64
CA ILE A 558 -25.16 -26.19 23.37
C ILE A 558 -24.10 -25.17 22.90
N PRO A 559 -23.72 -25.15 21.60
CA PRO A 559 -22.84 -24.12 21.05
C PRO A 559 -23.63 -22.82 20.83
N TYR A 560 -23.38 -21.79 21.64
CA TYR A 560 -24.23 -20.59 21.69
C TYR A 560 -23.59 -19.40 20.95
N PRO A 561 -24.28 -18.79 19.96
CA PRO A 561 -23.75 -17.67 19.18
C PRO A 561 -23.28 -16.53 20.07
N THR A 562 -22.00 -16.18 19.99
CA THR A 562 -21.39 -15.16 20.85
C THR A 562 -20.56 -14.20 20.02
N VAL A 563 -20.86 -12.90 20.13
CA VAL A 563 -19.92 -11.82 19.83
C VAL A 563 -19.30 -11.32 21.12
N GLY A 564 -18.08 -10.79 21.09
CA GLY A 564 -17.46 -10.32 22.33
C GLY A 564 -16.16 -9.58 22.15
N LYS A 565 -15.67 -8.99 23.24
CA LYS A 565 -14.39 -8.28 23.28
C LYS A 565 -13.64 -8.58 24.58
N ILE A 566 -12.39 -9.00 24.41
CA ILE A 566 -11.45 -9.25 25.50
C ILE A 566 -10.67 -7.96 25.78
N TYR A 567 -10.55 -7.62 27.06
CA TYR A 567 -9.79 -6.49 27.57
C TYR A 567 -8.62 -7.00 28.41
N GLU A 568 -7.42 -6.49 28.17
CA GLU A 568 -6.25 -6.80 29.01
C GLU A 568 -6.45 -6.24 30.42
N LYS A 569 -6.88 -4.97 30.53
CA LYS A 569 -6.85 -4.18 31.76
C LYS A 569 -8.21 -3.97 32.41
N GLY A 570 -8.25 -4.11 33.73
CA GLY A 570 -9.47 -3.97 34.55
C GLY A 570 -10.07 -2.57 34.52
N LYS A 571 -9.23 -1.54 34.34
CA LYS A 571 -9.68 -0.14 34.20
C LYS A 571 -10.49 0.09 32.93
N ASP A 572 -9.96 -0.35 31.77
CA ASP A 572 -10.65 -0.19 30.49
C ASP A 572 -11.95 -1.01 30.46
N PHE A 573 -11.94 -2.22 31.00
CA PHE A 573 -13.15 -3.03 31.16
C PHE A 573 -14.21 -2.32 32.02
N HIS A 574 -13.85 -1.80 33.20
CA HIS A 574 -14.80 -1.11 34.08
C HIS A 574 -15.41 0.14 33.42
N GLU A 575 -14.59 0.97 32.77
CA GLU A 575 -15.03 2.17 32.03
C GLU A 575 -16.07 1.80 30.95
N VAL A 576 -15.86 0.70 30.22
CA VAL A 576 -16.80 0.17 29.23
C VAL A 576 -18.11 -0.28 29.88
N ILE A 577 -18.07 -1.01 31.00
CA ILE A 577 -19.29 -1.50 31.66
C ILE A 577 -20.14 -0.34 32.19
N GLU A 578 -19.54 0.71 32.77
CA GLU A 578 -20.30 1.89 33.20
C GLU A 578 -20.92 2.64 32.02
N HIS A 579 -20.22 2.76 30.89
CA HIS A 579 -20.79 3.34 29.66
C HIS A 579 -21.94 2.52 29.07
N ILE A 580 -21.89 1.19 29.15
CA ILE A 580 -23.01 0.33 28.76
C ILE A 580 -24.20 0.54 29.70
N LYS A 581 -23.99 0.42 31.02
CA LYS A 581 -25.05 0.57 32.04
C LYS A 581 -25.71 1.95 32.08
N SER A 582 -25.04 2.98 31.57
CA SER A 582 -25.58 4.34 31.41
C SER A 582 -26.17 4.62 30.03
N SER A 583 -26.05 3.69 29.08
CA SER A 583 -26.62 3.80 27.73
C SER A 583 -27.89 2.96 27.52
N VAL A 584 -28.00 1.80 28.20
CA VAL A 584 -29.07 0.80 27.99
C VAL A 584 -29.61 0.22 29.30
N ASP A 585 -30.89 -0.12 29.31
CA ASP A 585 -31.60 -0.72 30.43
C ASP A 585 -31.32 -2.23 30.51
N LEU A 586 -30.64 -2.65 31.59
CA LEU A 586 -30.18 -4.04 31.77
C LEU A 586 -30.67 -4.64 33.08
N PHE A 587 -31.34 -5.78 32.97
CA PHE A 587 -31.87 -6.53 34.11
C PHE A 587 -30.92 -7.68 34.43
N GLN A 588 -30.35 -7.70 35.64
CA GLN A 588 -29.43 -8.75 36.09
C GLN A 588 -30.21 -9.98 36.57
N PHE A 589 -29.77 -11.18 36.18
CA PHE A 589 -30.46 -12.44 36.51
C PHE A 589 -29.69 -13.22 37.59
N PHE A 590 -30.18 -13.12 38.85
CA PHE A 590 -29.48 -13.53 40.08
C PHE A 590 -28.15 -12.77 40.29
N ASP A 591 -27.35 -13.16 41.30
CA ASP A 591 -26.02 -12.61 41.58
C ASP A 591 -24.95 -12.96 40.51
N ASN A 592 -25.37 -13.50 39.36
CA ASN A 592 -24.52 -13.89 38.24
C ASN A 592 -24.16 -12.71 37.33
N PRO A 593 -23.07 -12.79 36.55
CA PRO A 593 -22.68 -11.74 35.59
C PRO A 593 -23.54 -11.67 34.31
N ILE A 594 -24.76 -12.22 34.35
CA ILE A 594 -25.67 -12.35 33.20
C ILE A 594 -26.77 -11.29 33.30
N TYR A 595 -26.91 -10.52 32.23
CA TYR A 595 -27.88 -9.45 32.08
C TYR A 595 -28.77 -9.70 30.85
N ILE A 596 -30.00 -9.20 30.89
CA ILE A 596 -30.95 -9.25 29.78
C ILE A 596 -31.38 -7.81 29.44
N ASN A 597 -31.41 -7.49 28.14
CA ASN A 597 -31.96 -6.26 27.59
C ASN A 597 -33.33 -6.63 26.98
N PHE A 598 -34.43 -6.16 27.58
CA PHE A 598 -35.79 -6.44 27.09
C PHE A 598 -36.30 -5.42 26.07
N GLU A 599 -35.61 -4.28 25.98
CA GLU A 599 -35.87 -3.20 25.02
C GLU A 599 -34.91 -3.34 23.83
N GLU A 600 -35.30 -2.94 22.62
CA GLU A 600 -34.48 -3.05 21.39
C GLU A 600 -33.34 -2.01 21.31
N GLN A 601 -32.60 -1.80 22.39
CA GLN A 601 -31.63 -0.71 22.54
C GLN A 601 -30.20 -1.09 22.10
N ILE A 602 -29.93 -2.37 21.84
CA ILE A 602 -28.62 -2.86 21.40
C ILE A 602 -28.71 -3.40 19.98
N GLU A 603 -27.83 -2.91 19.10
CA GLU A 603 -27.69 -3.38 17.71
C GLU A 603 -26.26 -3.91 17.51
N VAL A 604 -26.12 -5.10 16.90
CA VAL A 604 -24.81 -5.59 16.45
C VAL A 604 -24.72 -5.54 14.93
N SER A 605 -23.69 -4.87 14.40
CA SER A 605 -23.36 -4.81 12.98
C SER A 605 -22.10 -5.63 12.71
N VAL A 606 -22.23 -6.75 12.01
CA VAL A 606 -21.15 -7.64 11.59
C VAL A 606 -20.91 -7.45 10.09
N LYS A 607 -19.82 -6.77 9.74
CA LYS A 607 -19.49 -6.41 8.36
C LYS A 607 -18.29 -7.18 7.89
N GLU A 608 -18.51 -8.12 7.00
CA GLU A 608 -17.44 -8.83 6.33
C GLU A 608 -16.75 -7.87 5.35
N ARG A 609 -15.70 -7.17 5.80
CA ARG A 609 -14.68 -6.66 4.90
C ARG A 609 -13.77 -7.82 4.55
N LYS A 610 -13.02 -7.72 3.47
CA LYS A 610 -12.56 -8.95 2.85
C LYS A 610 -11.39 -9.69 3.62
N LYS A 611 -10.52 -9.05 4.46
CA LYS A 611 -9.44 -9.68 5.31
C LYS A 611 -9.88 -9.71 6.78
N TYR A 612 -10.71 -8.75 7.23
CA TYR A 612 -11.27 -8.73 8.57
C TYR A 612 -12.79 -8.74 8.55
N VAL A 613 -13.41 -9.36 9.55
CA VAL A 613 -14.76 -9.02 9.95
C VAL A 613 -14.67 -7.78 10.83
N LEU A 614 -15.35 -6.70 10.44
CA LEU A 614 -15.59 -5.53 11.28
C LEU A 614 -16.81 -5.83 12.15
N ILE A 615 -16.67 -5.72 13.46
CA ILE A 615 -17.76 -5.89 14.41
C ILE A 615 -17.96 -4.55 15.13
N GLU A 616 -19.21 -4.08 15.11
CA GLU A 616 -19.65 -2.82 15.70
C GLU A 616 -20.88 -3.10 16.57
N ILE A 617 -20.69 -3.10 17.90
CA ILE A 617 -21.76 -3.28 18.89
C ILE A 617 -22.19 -1.89 19.35
N THR A 618 -23.44 -1.52 19.09
CA THR A 618 -23.99 -0.18 19.35
C THR A 618 -25.01 -0.24 20.49
N PHE A 619 -24.83 0.63 21.48
CA PHE A 619 -25.67 0.75 22.67
C PHE A 619 -26.41 2.09 22.61
N ASN A 620 -27.72 2.05 22.37
CA ASN A 620 -28.65 3.18 22.26
C ASN A 620 -28.12 4.33 21.37
N LYS A 621 -27.38 3.99 20.30
CA LYS A 621 -26.65 4.87 19.37
C LYS A 621 -25.56 5.77 19.97
N ASN A 622 -25.55 5.96 21.29
CA ASN A 622 -24.66 6.85 22.05
C ASN A 622 -23.27 6.25 22.32
N TYR A 623 -23.19 4.93 22.55
CA TYR A 623 -21.93 4.23 22.83
C TYR A 623 -21.70 3.08 21.83
N ARG A 624 -20.44 2.83 21.46
CA ARG A 624 -20.07 1.82 20.45
C ARG A 624 -18.80 1.08 20.83
N ILE A 625 -18.84 -0.24 20.75
CA ILE A 625 -17.64 -1.09 20.78
C ILE A 625 -17.33 -1.51 19.35
N ILE A 626 -16.27 -0.95 18.79
CA ILE A 626 -15.75 -1.29 17.46
C ILE A 626 -14.51 -2.18 17.60
N GLY A 627 -14.34 -3.11 16.67
CA GLY A 627 -13.12 -3.90 16.50
C GLY A 627 -13.08 -4.65 15.18
N ILE A 628 -11.93 -5.28 14.90
CA ILE A 628 -11.74 -6.15 13.74
C ILE A 628 -11.22 -7.53 14.17
N THR A 629 -11.69 -8.57 13.51
CA THR A 629 -11.27 -9.97 13.73
C THR A 629 -11.06 -10.68 12.39
N ASP A 630 -10.39 -11.83 12.35
CA ASP A 630 -10.03 -12.49 11.08
C ASP A 630 -11.20 -13.32 10.48
N ARG A 631 -11.09 -13.74 9.22
CA ARG A 631 -12.06 -14.69 8.59
C ARG A 631 -11.48 -16.10 8.35
N LYS A 632 -10.28 -16.42 8.87
CA LYS A 632 -9.64 -17.74 8.80
C LYS A 632 -10.21 -18.70 9.85
N THR A 633 -10.40 -18.23 11.08
CA THR A 633 -10.79 -19.03 12.27
C THR A 633 -12.17 -19.68 12.19
N GLY A 634 -12.99 -19.36 11.19
CA GLY A 634 -14.32 -19.93 11.00
C GLY A 634 -15.39 -19.43 11.98
N GLY A 635 -15.01 -18.61 12.98
CA GLY A 635 -15.89 -18.12 14.03
C GLY A 635 -17.16 -17.43 13.51
N LEU A 636 -17.04 -16.58 12.49
CA LEU A 636 -18.19 -15.94 11.82
C LEU A 636 -19.18 -16.97 11.23
N ALA A 637 -18.68 -18.04 10.59
CA ALA A 637 -19.53 -19.06 9.99
C ALA A 637 -20.22 -19.93 11.06
N SER A 638 -19.49 -20.28 12.14
CA SER A 638 -20.06 -20.99 13.29
C SER A 638 -21.14 -20.16 13.99
N PHE A 639 -20.87 -18.87 14.21
CA PHE A 639 -21.85 -17.92 14.75
C PHE A 639 -23.11 -17.89 13.90
N ILE A 640 -23.00 -17.65 12.59
CA ILE A 640 -24.16 -17.59 11.69
C ILE A 640 -24.93 -18.91 11.72
N GLN A 641 -24.26 -20.05 11.57
CA GLN A 641 -24.90 -21.36 11.52
C GLN A 641 -25.67 -21.71 12.80
N ASN A 642 -25.21 -21.26 13.97
CA ASN A 642 -25.91 -21.51 15.24
C ASN A 642 -26.95 -20.43 15.54
N TYR A 643 -26.74 -19.19 15.08
CA TYR A 643 -27.72 -18.11 15.17
C TYR A 643 -28.95 -18.41 14.32
N GLU A 644 -28.78 -18.93 13.10
CA GLU A 644 -29.86 -19.44 12.24
C GLU A 644 -30.71 -20.56 12.88
N LYS A 645 -30.18 -21.28 13.89
CA LYS A 645 -30.90 -22.34 14.64
C LYS A 645 -31.57 -21.85 15.92
N ILE A 646 -30.90 -20.96 16.64
CA ILE A 646 -31.26 -20.54 18.01
C ILE A 646 -32.08 -19.25 17.99
N GLY A 647 -31.96 -18.43 16.93
CA GLY A 647 -32.61 -17.12 16.80
C GLY A 647 -32.10 -16.07 17.78
N LYS A 648 -31.11 -16.39 18.63
CA LYS A 648 -30.58 -15.53 19.68
C LYS A 648 -29.06 -15.66 19.81
N TYR A 649 -28.43 -14.61 20.31
CA TYR A 649 -26.98 -14.51 20.55
C TYR A 649 -26.65 -13.85 21.89
N ARG A 650 -25.38 -14.00 22.28
CA ARG A 650 -24.73 -13.45 23.47
C ARG A 650 -23.74 -12.34 23.10
N ILE A 651 -23.67 -11.31 23.93
CA ILE A 651 -22.54 -10.38 24.00
C ILE A 651 -21.70 -10.78 25.21
N HIS A 652 -20.42 -11.11 24.99
CA HIS A 652 -19.48 -11.50 26.04
C HIS A 652 -18.32 -10.50 26.14
N LEU A 653 -18.23 -9.79 27.26
CA LEU A 653 -17.09 -8.92 27.58
C LEU A 653 -16.31 -9.52 28.75
N GLU A 654 -14.99 -9.58 28.64
CA GLU A 654 -14.12 -10.21 29.65
C GLU A 654 -12.86 -9.39 29.89
N CYS A 655 -12.37 -9.38 31.13
CA CYS A 655 -11.11 -8.78 31.53
C CYS A 655 -10.09 -9.85 31.96
N LEU A 656 -8.95 -9.94 31.28
CA LEU A 656 -7.88 -10.90 31.60
C LEU A 656 -7.24 -10.62 32.97
N GLU A 657 -6.86 -9.37 33.26
CA GLU A 657 -6.19 -8.97 34.51
C GLU A 657 -7.03 -9.20 35.79
N THR A 658 -8.35 -9.29 35.68
CA THR A 658 -9.25 -9.44 36.85
C THR A 658 -10.14 -10.68 36.80
N SER A 659 -10.07 -11.46 35.71
CA SER A 659 -10.97 -12.59 35.38
C SER A 659 -12.46 -12.25 35.50
N LYS A 660 -12.82 -10.97 35.35
CA LYS A 660 -14.20 -10.49 35.41
C LYS A 660 -14.87 -10.65 34.06
N VAL A 661 -16.10 -11.16 34.09
CA VAL A 661 -16.97 -11.38 32.94
C VAL A 661 -18.21 -10.51 33.05
N PHE A 662 -18.72 -10.03 31.92
CA PHE A 662 -20.00 -9.34 31.79
C PHE A 662 -20.71 -9.86 30.54
N ILE A 663 -21.89 -10.45 30.71
CA ILE A 663 -22.64 -11.13 29.67
C ILE A 663 -23.99 -10.43 29.49
N ILE A 664 -24.35 -10.14 28.24
CA ILE A 664 -25.73 -9.79 27.86
C ILE A 664 -26.25 -10.94 26.98
N ASP A 665 -27.38 -11.53 27.37
CA ASP A 665 -27.94 -12.74 26.77
C ASP A 665 -29.29 -12.53 26.09
N SER A 666 -29.67 -13.50 25.26
CA SER A 666 -30.97 -13.60 24.59
C SER A 666 -31.27 -12.50 23.55
N MET A 667 -30.24 -11.84 23.01
CA MET A 667 -30.36 -10.81 21.98
C MET A 667 -30.69 -11.39 20.60
N ASP A 668 -31.45 -10.68 19.77
CA ASP A 668 -31.82 -11.06 18.39
C ASP A 668 -31.55 -9.95 17.35
N ASN A 669 -31.41 -8.68 17.75
CA ASN A 669 -31.12 -7.58 16.83
C ASN A 669 -29.66 -7.54 16.32
N ILE A 670 -29.37 -8.30 15.26
CA ILE A 670 -28.08 -8.36 14.56
C ILE A 670 -28.19 -8.23 13.04
N ASN A 671 -27.33 -7.39 12.47
CA ASN A 671 -27.20 -7.10 11.04
C ASN A 671 -25.88 -7.69 10.52
N ILE A 672 -25.90 -8.47 9.43
CA ILE A 672 -24.74 -9.21 8.93
C ILE A 672 -24.51 -8.96 7.43
N GLU A 673 -23.55 -8.09 7.11
CA GLU A 673 -23.14 -7.72 5.74
C GLU A 673 -22.07 -8.70 5.24
N MET A 674 -22.46 -9.73 4.47
CA MET A 674 -21.55 -10.80 3.97
C MET A 674 -21.02 -10.54 2.56
N LEU A 675 -19.81 -11.01 2.24
CA LEU A 675 -19.20 -10.76 0.93
C LEU A 675 -19.72 -11.64 -0.19
N GLY A 676 -20.68 -11.11 -0.94
CA GLY A 676 -21.26 -11.77 -2.11
C GLY A 676 -22.65 -12.32 -1.88
N LYS A 677 -23.28 -12.05 -0.72
CA LYS A 677 -24.73 -11.92 -0.64
C LYS A 677 -25.07 -10.45 -0.87
N PHE A 678 -25.72 -10.17 -2.01
CA PHE A 678 -26.43 -8.93 -2.30
C PHE A 678 -27.94 -9.17 -2.12
#